data_AF-A0A6A7FTS6-F1
#
_entry.id   AF-A0A6A7FTS6-F1
#
_cell.length_a   1.000
_cell.length_b   1.000
_cell.length_c   1.000
_cell.angle_alpha   90.00
_cell.angle_beta   90.00
_cell.angle_gamma   90.00
#
_symmetry.space_group_name_H-M   'P 1'
#
loop_
_entity.id
_entity.type
_entity.pdbx_description
1 polymer ?
#
loop_
_entity_poly.entity_id
_entity_poly.type
_entity_poly.pdbx_seq_one_letter_code
_entity_poly.pdbx_strand_id
1 'polypeptide(L)'
;MSLANILLRKACNSHLPISKRARPLIQYFQALSNFSGSSTSALHHGNGKGLAVCSIQPTGVLHLGNYFGAVKQCISLQNAGEDVLICISDIQALQSIHDRKVLQNNILVTAATLIACGVDPDKTILFQQSSVPQHAQLDWIFHCLVDINEPDRVQRHAKKLQAIKEPKLGQYVSPVLQATDVLLFKSNTIPSGEDFADQYQMICRTASMFNKKYGQCFLVPQLSMGDFSSRIRSFRQPDEKMSRSAADPRSRIEMLDTPETVTEKCKKAVTDFTSEVYFDAVGRPGVSNLMALHSLVTKKDYETIKTECIGLETAKYKFIVADAINEFLKPIRARVNKILQDKSSLVTELKTGSCRAQLIAERTMKEIHHKIGLQPSEIDQILNVAKTNAPIGRVRGSQIQSVDLKINNSSTDSSRKHKFIFSGIQPTGVLHLGNYFGAVKQWVDLQNGGDDVIVCVVDQHAITVPQKRESLHDNILLMAASIIACGVDPERCILFQQSKVPQHAQLNSIIRNVAHVAFLSRQAQYKDKVTSLEKAPSLGLFSYPVLQAADILLYQATHVPVGDDQRQHIQVAVQIARQFNKRYGEKIFRIPTAMILDSSLARVKSLYQPLKKMSKSEANKDSRIEILDSPESIVNKCKNSSTGNFSGNIRYDLADQPGVSNLMTIHSIISGSSFESIEAECSTLDISDYKLRVADAIIEHLKPIRTTAVQLLSDKATLHIILEKGASLATARAQQTLQTVHEKVGFWL
;
A
#
# COMPACT_ATOMS: atom_id res chain seq x y z
N MET A 1 13.89 25.25 -3.61
CA MET A 1 14.89 25.68 -4.63
C MET A 1 15.88 26.73 -4.14
N SER A 2 15.51 27.74 -3.31
CA SER A 2 16.49 28.77 -2.90
C SER A 2 17.58 28.28 -1.93
N LEU A 3 17.29 27.34 -1.02
CA LEU A 3 18.28 26.88 -0.02
C LEU A 3 19.40 26.01 -0.63
N ALA A 4 19.08 25.15 -1.61
CA ALA A 4 20.06 24.32 -2.32
C ALA A 4 21.05 25.17 -3.13
N ASN A 5 20.56 26.24 -3.78
CA ASN A 5 21.41 27.21 -4.48
C ASN A 5 22.26 28.07 -3.52
N ILE A 6 21.76 28.36 -2.31
CA ILE A 6 22.53 29.06 -1.27
C ILE A 6 23.65 28.17 -0.71
N LEU A 7 23.38 26.87 -0.50
CA LEU A 7 24.38 25.90 -0.04
C LEU A 7 25.44 25.61 -1.10
N LEU A 8 25.05 25.49 -2.38
CA LEU A 8 25.99 25.39 -3.52
C LEU A 8 26.88 26.63 -3.66
N ARG A 9 26.32 27.84 -3.52
CA ARG A 9 27.12 29.09 -3.53
C ARG A 9 28.07 29.21 -2.34
N LYS A 10 27.66 28.78 -1.14
CA LYS A 10 28.55 28.76 0.04
C LYS A 10 29.66 27.69 -0.07
N ALA A 11 29.37 26.55 -0.71
CA ALA A 11 30.37 25.51 -0.98
C ALA A 11 31.39 25.94 -2.05
N CYS A 12 30.98 26.72 -3.06
CA CYS A 12 31.89 27.26 -4.07
C CYS A 12 32.71 28.47 -3.58
N ASN A 13 32.20 29.26 -2.63
CA ASN A 13 32.87 30.47 -2.13
C ASN A 13 33.72 30.25 -0.87
N SER A 14 33.75 29.04 -0.31
CA SER A 14 34.68 28.72 0.78
C SER A 14 35.95 28.09 0.20
N HIS A 15 37.13 28.59 0.58
CA HIS A 15 38.44 28.03 0.21
C HIS A 15 38.70 26.62 0.82
N LEU A 16 37.67 25.82 1.04
CA LEU A 16 37.78 24.44 1.52
C LEU A 16 38.05 23.51 0.33
N PRO A 17 39.06 22.63 0.40
CA PRO A 17 39.37 21.72 -0.70
C PRO A 17 38.23 20.71 -0.88
N ILE A 18 37.46 20.85 -1.96
CA ILE A 18 36.42 19.90 -2.36
C ILE A 18 37.11 18.57 -2.71
N SER A 19 36.94 17.56 -1.86
CA SER A 19 37.56 16.25 -2.08
C SER A 19 37.04 15.59 -3.37
N LYS A 20 37.90 14.83 -4.07
CA LYS A 20 37.53 14.06 -5.28
C LYS A 20 36.33 13.11 -5.08
N ARG A 21 35.94 12.81 -3.82
CA ARG A 21 34.80 11.95 -3.45
C ARG A 21 33.45 12.68 -3.39
N ALA A 22 33.41 14.02 -3.35
CA ALA A 22 32.17 14.80 -3.38
C ALA A 22 31.66 15.09 -4.80
N ARG A 23 32.52 14.92 -5.82
CA ARG A 23 32.18 15.13 -7.24
C ARG A 23 30.99 14.30 -7.74
N PRO A 24 30.85 13.00 -7.42
CA PRO A 24 29.71 12.19 -7.88
C PRO A 24 28.37 12.64 -7.29
N LEU A 25 28.37 13.06 -6.02
CA LEU A 25 27.17 13.58 -5.34
C LEU A 25 26.76 14.96 -5.86
N ILE A 26 27.74 15.84 -6.10
CA ILE A 26 27.49 17.14 -6.76
C ILE A 26 27.01 16.91 -8.20
N GLN A 27 27.57 15.94 -8.93
CA GLN A 27 27.09 15.55 -10.26
C GLN A 27 25.70 14.93 -10.23
N TYR A 28 25.32 14.18 -9.18
CA TYR A 28 23.96 13.66 -8.98
C TYR A 28 22.95 14.79 -8.72
N PHE A 29 23.29 15.75 -7.85
CA PHE A 29 22.44 16.93 -7.63
C PHE A 29 22.43 17.90 -8.83
N GLN A 30 23.53 18.00 -9.58
CA GLN A 30 23.59 18.73 -10.85
C GLN A 30 22.82 18.02 -11.97
N ALA A 31 22.78 16.68 -11.99
CA ALA A 31 21.94 15.92 -12.91
C ALA A 31 20.46 16.10 -12.57
N LEU A 32 20.10 16.16 -11.30
CA LEU A 32 18.74 16.50 -10.84
C LEU A 32 18.35 17.95 -11.19
N SER A 33 19.29 18.90 -11.17
CA SER A 33 19.03 20.27 -11.65
C SER A 33 19.01 20.37 -13.17
N ASN A 34 19.84 19.61 -13.89
CA ASN A 34 19.89 19.61 -15.35
C ASN A 34 18.68 18.88 -15.98
N PHE A 35 18.06 17.92 -15.28
CA PHE A 35 16.78 17.32 -15.66
C PHE A 35 15.60 18.31 -15.60
N SER A 36 15.76 19.45 -14.93
CA SER A 36 14.76 20.53 -14.92
C SER A 36 14.92 21.53 -16.08
N GLY A 37 15.93 21.34 -16.94
CA GLY A 37 16.36 22.31 -17.96
C GLY A 37 15.90 22.04 -19.39
N SER A 38 15.30 20.89 -19.71
CA SER A 38 14.80 20.60 -21.07
C SER A 38 13.30 20.34 -21.05
N SER A 39 12.53 21.39 -21.36
CA SER A 39 11.11 21.35 -21.76
C SER A 39 10.15 20.51 -20.91
N THR A 40 10.36 20.43 -19.59
CA THR A 40 9.29 20.03 -18.67
C THR A 40 8.43 21.24 -18.39
N SER A 41 7.25 21.35 -19.00
CA SER A 41 6.20 22.24 -18.50
C SER A 41 5.82 21.76 -17.10
N ALA A 42 6.49 22.32 -16.09
CA ALA A 42 6.08 22.17 -14.71
C ALA A 42 4.63 22.63 -14.62
N LEU A 43 3.75 21.78 -14.07
CA LEU A 43 2.37 22.16 -13.75
C LEU A 43 2.34 23.56 -13.16
N HIS A 44 1.36 24.38 -13.54
CA HIS A 44 1.26 25.78 -13.16
C HIS A 44 0.84 25.98 -11.69
N HIS A 45 1.23 25.05 -10.81
CA HIS A 45 0.95 24.92 -9.38
C HIS A 45 1.33 26.14 -8.52
N GLY A 46 1.85 27.21 -9.12
CA GLY A 46 2.17 28.49 -8.47
C GLY A 46 1.31 29.70 -8.91
N ASN A 47 0.46 29.58 -9.93
CA ASN A 47 -0.26 30.73 -10.53
C ASN A 47 -1.76 30.82 -10.17
N GLY A 48 -2.24 30.08 -9.15
CA GLY A 48 -3.66 30.11 -8.75
C GLY A 48 -4.62 29.37 -9.69
N LYS A 49 -4.08 28.56 -10.61
CA LYS A 49 -4.85 27.65 -11.47
C LYS A 49 -5.21 26.36 -10.72
N GLY A 50 -6.42 25.85 -10.94
CA GLY A 50 -6.94 24.66 -10.28
C GLY A 50 -6.36 23.36 -10.86
N LEU A 51 -6.20 22.35 -10.00
CA LEU A 51 -5.84 20.99 -10.40
C LEU A 51 -7.09 20.10 -10.43
N ALA A 52 -7.32 19.42 -11.55
CA ALA A 52 -8.41 18.47 -11.71
C ALA A 52 -7.88 17.05 -11.91
N VAL A 53 -8.48 16.09 -11.19
CA VAL A 53 -8.14 14.66 -11.33
C VAL A 53 -9.39 13.88 -11.71
N CYS A 54 -9.28 13.10 -12.78
CA CYS A 54 -10.30 12.16 -13.23
C CYS A 54 -9.71 10.75 -13.30
N SER A 55 -10.49 9.75 -12.89
CA SER A 55 -10.09 8.34 -12.89
C SER A 55 -11.03 7.52 -13.74
N ILE A 56 -10.49 6.71 -14.64
CA ILE A 56 -11.23 5.93 -15.63
C ILE A 56 -10.75 4.49 -15.60
N GLN A 57 -11.65 3.58 -15.22
CA GLN A 57 -11.34 2.15 -15.20
C GLN A 57 -11.23 1.58 -16.62
N PRO A 58 -10.21 0.78 -16.96
CA PRO A 58 -10.12 0.07 -18.24
C PRO A 58 -10.87 -1.28 -18.21
N THR A 59 -12.17 -1.26 -17.92
CA THR A 59 -13.03 -2.48 -17.87
C THR A 59 -13.73 -2.82 -19.20
N GLY A 60 -13.50 -2.01 -20.24
CA GLY A 60 -14.10 -2.13 -21.57
C GLY A 60 -14.00 -0.79 -22.30
N VAL A 61 -14.67 -0.68 -23.45
CA VAL A 61 -14.69 0.57 -24.22
C VAL A 61 -15.48 1.65 -23.46
N LEU A 62 -15.03 2.90 -23.54
CA LEU A 62 -15.78 4.06 -23.03
C LEU A 62 -17.17 4.09 -23.68
N HIS A 63 -18.20 4.52 -22.96
CA HIS A 63 -19.52 4.81 -23.53
C HIS A 63 -19.82 6.31 -23.53
N LEU A 64 -20.85 6.74 -24.27
CA LEU A 64 -21.27 8.15 -24.36
C LEU A 64 -21.52 8.76 -22.97
N GLY A 65 -22.11 8.00 -22.05
CA GLY A 65 -22.27 8.42 -20.65
C GLY A 65 -20.94 8.75 -19.93
N ASN A 66 -19.83 8.07 -20.21
CA ASN A 66 -18.51 8.44 -19.67
C ASN A 66 -17.98 9.70 -20.34
N TYR A 67 -18.14 9.79 -21.66
CA TYR A 67 -17.65 10.93 -22.43
C TYR A 67 -18.29 12.24 -21.96
N PHE A 68 -19.63 12.31 -21.99
CA PHE A 68 -20.35 13.52 -21.58
C PHE A 68 -20.38 13.74 -20.07
N GLY A 69 -20.22 12.68 -19.28
CA GLY A 69 -20.27 12.76 -17.82
C GLY A 69 -18.97 13.19 -17.14
N ALA A 70 -17.81 12.99 -17.78
CA ALA A 70 -16.50 13.32 -17.18
C ALA A 70 -15.44 13.76 -18.20
N VAL A 71 -15.26 13.02 -19.30
CA VAL A 71 -14.14 13.26 -20.25
C VAL A 71 -14.26 14.61 -20.93
N LYS A 72 -15.46 14.98 -21.40
CA LYS A 72 -15.73 16.27 -22.06
C LYS A 72 -15.37 17.45 -21.15
N GLN A 73 -15.62 17.32 -19.86
CA GLN A 73 -15.28 18.35 -18.88
C GLN A 73 -13.78 18.44 -18.63
N CYS A 74 -13.07 17.30 -18.60
CA CYS A 74 -11.61 17.30 -18.54
C CYS A 74 -11.01 18.05 -19.75
N ILE A 75 -11.56 17.84 -20.94
CA ILE A 75 -11.16 18.54 -22.17
C ILE A 75 -11.47 20.05 -22.06
N SER A 76 -12.62 20.44 -21.50
CA SER A 76 -12.95 21.84 -21.26
C SER A 76 -11.96 22.51 -20.30
N LEU A 77 -11.62 21.85 -19.20
CA LEU A 77 -10.65 22.36 -18.21
C LEU A 77 -9.25 22.47 -18.81
N GLN A 78 -8.82 21.45 -19.55
CA GLN A 78 -7.56 21.47 -20.31
C GLN A 78 -7.51 22.67 -21.28
N ASN A 79 -8.61 22.94 -22.00
CA ASN A 79 -8.69 24.05 -22.96
C ASN A 79 -8.76 25.42 -22.28
N ALA A 80 -9.28 25.48 -21.04
CA ALA A 80 -9.19 26.67 -20.18
C ALA A 80 -7.77 26.87 -19.60
N GLY A 81 -6.86 25.93 -19.84
CA GLY A 81 -5.47 25.98 -19.38
C GLY A 81 -5.29 25.62 -17.91
N GLU A 82 -6.24 24.86 -17.34
CA GLU A 82 -6.14 24.23 -16.01
C GLU A 82 -5.26 22.97 -16.07
N ASP A 83 -4.66 22.61 -14.93
CA ASP A 83 -3.87 21.39 -14.82
C ASP A 83 -4.82 20.18 -14.69
N VAL A 84 -4.73 19.23 -15.64
CA VAL A 84 -5.60 18.04 -15.66
C VAL A 84 -4.79 16.76 -15.61
N LEU A 85 -5.19 15.85 -14.72
CA LEU A 85 -4.67 14.49 -14.61
C LEU A 85 -5.78 13.50 -14.93
N ILE A 86 -5.52 12.59 -15.86
CA ILE A 86 -6.41 11.47 -16.17
C ILE A 86 -5.69 10.17 -15.86
N CYS A 87 -6.20 9.47 -14.85
CA CYS A 87 -5.70 8.18 -14.39
C CYS A 87 -6.46 7.05 -15.10
N ILE A 88 -5.74 6.12 -15.74
CA ILE A 88 -6.27 4.84 -16.19
C ILE A 88 -6.14 3.85 -15.03
N SER A 89 -7.26 3.61 -14.33
CA SER A 89 -7.33 2.89 -13.05
C SER A 89 -7.30 1.37 -13.20
N ASP A 90 -6.17 0.83 -13.66
CA ASP A 90 -6.00 -0.59 -13.93
C ASP A 90 -5.89 -1.48 -12.68
N ILE A 91 -5.38 -0.97 -11.55
CA ILE A 91 -5.47 -1.67 -10.25
C ILE A 91 -6.94 -1.89 -9.88
N GLN A 92 -7.79 -0.88 -10.12
CA GLN A 92 -9.22 -1.01 -9.88
C GLN A 92 -9.87 -2.01 -10.84
N ALA A 93 -9.42 -2.08 -12.10
CA ALA A 93 -9.97 -3.03 -13.07
C ALA A 93 -9.74 -4.51 -12.70
N LEU A 94 -8.72 -4.83 -11.90
CA LEU A 94 -8.48 -6.20 -11.39
C LEU A 94 -9.64 -6.78 -10.56
N GLN A 95 -10.59 -5.95 -10.13
CA GLN A 95 -11.79 -6.35 -9.40
C GLN A 95 -12.78 -7.15 -10.26
N SER A 96 -12.69 -7.03 -11.59
CA SER A 96 -13.59 -7.70 -12.54
C SER A 96 -12.87 -8.26 -13.77
N ILE A 97 -11.71 -7.72 -14.15
CA ILE A 97 -10.90 -8.21 -15.28
C ILE A 97 -9.75 -9.04 -14.74
N HIS A 98 -9.68 -10.30 -15.17
CA HIS A 98 -8.63 -11.24 -14.73
C HIS A 98 -7.80 -11.77 -15.89
N ASP A 99 -8.26 -11.60 -17.13
CA ASP A 99 -7.49 -11.95 -18.31
C ASP A 99 -6.47 -10.84 -18.63
N ARG A 100 -5.19 -11.22 -18.64
CA ARG A 100 -4.07 -10.33 -18.92
C ARG A 100 -4.21 -9.59 -20.24
N LYS A 101 -4.54 -10.30 -21.33
CA LYS A 101 -4.60 -9.73 -22.68
C LYS A 101 -5.77 -8.77 -22.79
N VAL A 102 -6.90 -9.12 -22.18
CA VAL A 102 -8.08 -8.24 -22.12
C VAL A 102 -7.75 -6.95 -21.37
N LEU A 103 -7.08 -7.03 -20.21
CA LEU A 103 -6.71 -5.83 -19.46
C LEU A 103 -5.74 -4.93 -20.23
N GLN A 104 -4.65 -5.51 -20.79
CA GLN A 104 -3.68 -4.77 -21.60
C GLN A 104 -4.37 -4.05 -22.78
N ASN A 105 -5.22 -4.77 -23.51
CA ASN A 105 -5.97 -4.20 -24.62
C ASN A 105 -6.90 -3.06 -24.15
N ASN A 106 -7.62 -3.26 -23.05
CA ASN A 106 -8.52 -2.24 -22.52
C ASN A 106 -7.78 -0.98 -22.07
N ILE A 107 -6.57 -1.10 -21.50
CA ILE A 107 -5.74 0.06 -21.13
C ILE A 107 -5.40 0.87 -22.38
N LEU A 108 -4.87 0.22 -23.43
CA LEU A 108 -4.52 0.89 -24.69
C LEU A 108 -5.73 1.49 -25.40
N VAL A 109 -6.83 0.75 -25.49
CA VAL A 109 -8.07 1.24 -26.11
C VAL A 109 -8.63 2.44 -25.32
N THR A 110 -8.58 2.40 -23.99
CA THR A 110 -9.01 3.53 -23.15
C THR A 110 -8.15 4.76 -23.41
N ALA A 111 -6.83 4.62 -23.40
CA ALA A 111 -5.90 5.71 -23.67
C ALA A 111 -6.11 6.31 -25.08
N ALA A 112 -6.17 5.45 -26.10
CA ALA A 112 -6.41 5.88 -27.49
C ALA A 112 -7.77 6.58 -27.65
N THR A 113 -8.82 6.09 -26.97
CA THR A 113 -10.15 6.71 -27.01
C THR A 113 -10.15 8.07 -26.36
N LEU A 114 -9.45 8.25 -25.23
CA LEU A 114 -9.33 9.55 -24.56
C LEU A 114 -8.65 10.59 -25.45
N ILE A 115 -7.51 10.22 -26.06
CA ILE A 115 -6.79 11.09 -26.99
C ILE A 115 -7.66 11.41 -28.21
N ALA A 116 -8.30 10.40 -28.80
CA ALA A 116 -9.22 10.60 -29.92
C ALA A 116 -10.44 11.47 -29.57
N CYS A 117 -10.85 11.53 -28.31
CA CYS A 117 -11.90 12.40 -27.83
C CYS A 117 -11.47 13.88 -27.71
N GLY A 118 -10.16 14.16 -27.70
CA GLY A 118 -9.60 15.52 -27.58
C GLY A 118 -8.75 15.76 -26.34
N VAL A 119 -8.42 14.71 -25.57
CA VAL A 119 -7.38 14.82 -24.53
C VAL A 119 -6.04 15.01 -25.22
N ASP A 120 -5.35 16.08 -24.87
CA ASP A 120 -4.06 16.49 -25.42
C ASP A 120 -2.96 16.13 -24.40
N PRO A 121 -2.12 15.10 -24.65
CA PRO A 121 -1.10 14.65 -23.70
C PRO A 121 -0.04 15.71 -23.35
N ASP A 122 0.14 16.73 -24.20
CA ASP A 122 1.04 17.84 -23.91
C ASP A 122 0.48 18.75 -22.80
N LYS A 123 -0.85 18.82 -22.68
CA LYS A 123 -1.56 19.66 -21.69
C LYS A 123 -2.12 18.86 -20.50
N THR A 124 -2.41 17.59 -20.70
CA THR A 124 -3.00 16.69 -19.70
C THR A 124 -2.02 15.57 -19.36
N ILE A 125 -1.82 15.32 -18.07
CA ILE A 125 -1.06 14.15 -17.62
C ILE A 125 -1.98 12.93 -17.71
N LEU A 126 -1.88 12.18 -18.79
CA LEU A 126 -2.55 10.89 -18.98
C LEU A 126 -1.61 9.76 -18.53
N PHE A 127 -2.00 8.98 -17.53
CA PHE A 127 -1.11 7.98 -16.94
C PHE A 127 -1.83 6.71 -16.49
N GLN A 128 -1.05 5.64 -16.31
CA GLN A 128 -1.52 4.35 -15.80
C GLN A 128 -1.34 4.28 -14.27
N GLN A 129 -2.38 3.85 -13.55
CA GLN A 129 -2.42 3.81 -12.08
C GLN A 129 -1.33 2.91 -11.49
N SER A 130 -1.16 1.68 -12.01
CA SER A 130 -0.15 0.72 -11.51
C SER A 130 1.29 1.19 -11.66
N SER A 131 1.54 2.15 -12.56
CA SER A 131 2.87 2.69 -12.86
C SER A 131 3.27 3.82 -11.89
N VAL A 132 2.40 4.19 -10.95
CA VAL A 132 2.65 5.19 -9.91
C VAL A 132 2.51 4.50 -8.53
N PRO A 133 3.61 3.97 -7.95
CA PRO A 133 3.59 3.19 -6.71
C PRO A 133 2.90 3.85 -5.51
N GLN A 134 2.90 5.18 -5.50
CA GLN A 134 2.36 6.02 -4.44
C GLN A 134 0.85 5.85 -4.26
N HIS A 135 0.11 5.43 -5.30
CA HIS A 135 -1.30 5.05 -5.15
C HIS A 135 -1.43 3.91 -4.13
N ALA A 136 -0.63 2.84 -4.27
CA ALA A 136 -0.73 1.72 -3.36
C ALA A 136 -0.28 2.07 -1.93
N GLN A 137 0.74 2.93 -1.79
CA GLN A 137 1.22 3.38 -0.48
C GLN A 137 0.18 4.23 0.26
N LEU A 138 -0.40 5.22 -0.41
CA LEU A 138 -1.43 6.07 0.19
C LEU A 138 -2.71 5.30 0.49
N ASP A 139 -3.09 4.37 -0.40
CA ASP A 139 -4.25 3.51 -0.21
C ASP A 139 -4.13 2.67 1.07
N TRP A 140 -2.94 2.10 1.34
CA TRP A 140 -2.68 1.43 2.62
C TRP A 140 -2.80 2.37 3.83
N ILE A 141 -2.27 3.59 3.74
CA ILE A 141 -2.37 4.58 4.82
C ILE A 141 -3.83 4.95 5.07
N PHE A 142 -4.65 5.10 4.01
CA PHE A 142 -6.07 5.36 4.14
C PHE A 142 -6.84 4.19 4.72
N HIS A 143 -6.49 2.93 4.40
CA HIS A 143 -7.04 1.78 5.12
C HIS A 143 -6.80 1.91 6.63
N CYS A 144 -5.60 2.31 7.04
CA CYS A 144 -5.27 2.50 8.46
C CYS A 144 -5.95 3.72 9.11
N LEU A 145 -6.49 4.63 8.31
CA LEU A 145 -7.15 5.84 8.76
C LEU A 145 -8.67 5.68 8.89
N VAL A 146 -9.31 5.06 7.89
CA VAL A 146 -10.77 4.96 7.80
C VAL A 146 -11.30 3.75 8.57
N ASP A 147 -12.52 3.89 9.08
CA ASP A 147 -13.22 2.79 9.75
C ASP A 147 -13.61 1.71 8.74
N ILE A 148 -13.69 0.45 9.19
CA ILE A 148 -14.07 -0.68 8.33
C ILE A 148 -15.39 -0.46 7.59
N ASN A 149 -16.34 0.27 8.19
CA ASN A 149 -17.68 0.51 7.64
C ASN A 149 -17.76 1.73 6.70
N GLU A 150 -16.69 2.51 6.50
CA GLU A 150 -16.72 3.66 5.59
C GLU A 150 -17.08 3.30 4.14
N PRO A 151 -16.56 2.19 3.54
CA PRO A 151 -16.98 1.75 2.22
C PRO A 151 -18.48 1.49 2.10
N ASP A 152 -19.12 0.98 3.15
CA ASP A 152 -20.56 0.67 3.16
C ASP A 152 -21.45 1.93 3.14
N ARG A 153 -20.89 3.09 3.48
CA ARG A 153 -21.58 4.40 3.38
C ARG A 153 -21.70 4.89 1.93
N VAL A 154 -20.96 4.30 0.99
CA VAL A 154 -21.11 4.60 -0.44
C VAL A 154 -22.24 3.73 -1.00
N GLN A 155 -23.47 4.26 -1.06
CA GLN A 155 -24.68 3.44 -1.28
C GLN A 155 -24.62 2.63 -2.57
N ARG A 156 -24.13 3.25 -3.65
CA ARG A 156 -23.97 2.58 -4.94
C ARG A 156 -22.99 1.40 -4.85
N HIS A 157 -21.91 1.57 -4.10
CA HIS A 157 -20.92 0.51 -3.87
C HIS A 157 -21.53 -0.62 -3.04
N ALA A 158 -22.19 -0.29 -1.93
CA ALA A 158 -22.87 -1.27 -1.08
C ALA A 158 -23.88 -2.12 -1.86
N LYS A 159 -24.73 -1.49 -2.70
CA LYS A 159 -25.68 -2.21 -3.58
C LYS A 159 -24.97 -3.17 -4.54
N LYS A 160 -23.87 -2.75 -5.17
CA LYS A 160 -23.08 -3.61 -6.06
C LYS A 160 -22.45 -4.79 -5.30
N LEU A 161 -21.95 -4.54 -4.10
CA LEU A 161 -21.29 -5.55 -3.28
C LEU A 161 -22.28 -6.61 -2.80
N GLN A 162 -23.51 -6.21 -2.43
CA GLN A 162 -24.59 -7.14 -2.03
C GLN A 162 -24.98 -8.13 -3.14
N ALA A 163 -24.82 -7.74 -4.40
CA ALA A 163 -25.06 -8.62 -5.55
C ALA A 163 -23.96 -9.68 -5.75
N ILE A 164 -22.81 -9.56 -5.07
CA ILE A 164 -21.68 -10.47 -5.18
C ILE A 164 -21.76 -11.49 -4.03
N LYS A 165 -21.91 -12.76 -4.37
CA LYS A 165 -22.02 -13.86 -3.37
C LYS A 165 -20.82 -13.93 -2.43
N GLU A 166 -19.61 -13.80 -2.95
CA GLU A 166 -18.37 -13.88 -2.18
C GLU A 166 -17.42 -12.74 -2.56
N PRO A 167 -17.61 -11.54 -1.99
CA PRO A 167 -16.80 -10.39 -2.38
C PRO A 167 -15.33 -10.58 -2.00
N LYS A 168 -14.46 -10.14 -2.91
CA LYS A 168 -13.02 -10.05 -2.69
C LYS A 168 -12.70 -8.79 -1.89
N LEU A 169 -11.61 -8.79 -1.13
CA LEU A 169 -11.20 -7.62 -0.36
C LEU A 169 -10.97 -6.42 -1.28
N GLY A 170 -10.36 -6.62 -2.45
CA GLY A 170 -10.17 -5.57 -3.45
C GLY A 170 -11.49 -4.93 -3.93
N GLN A 171 -12.58 -5.69 -4.01
CA GLN A 171 -13.90 -5.16 -4.32
C GLN A 171 -14.43 -4.34 -3.15
N TYR A 172 -14.37 -4.87 -1.92
CA TYR A 172 -14.87 -4.19 -0.72
C TYR A 172 -14.23 -2.82 -0.49
N VAL A 173 -12.90 -2.72 -0.63
CA VAL A 173 -12.13 -1.51 -0.33
C VAL A 173 -12.03 -0.53 -1.50
N SER A 174 -12.66 -0.84 -2.64
CA SER A 174 -12.55 -0.02 -3.85
C SER A 174 -12.91 1.47 -3.71
N PRO A 175 -13.83 1.89 -2.80
CA PRO A 175 -14.05 3.31 -2.56
C PRO A 175 -12.86 4.04 -1.94
N VAL A 176 -12.03 3.34 -1.14
CA VAL A 176 -10.83 3.92 -0.52
C VAL A 176 -9.74 4.17 -1.57
N LEU A 177 -9.57 3.24 -2.51
CA LEU A 177 -8.65 3.41 -3.64
C LEU A 177 -9.06 4.59 -4.53
N GLN A 178 -10.36 4.77 -4.78
CA GLN A 178 -10.86 5.92 -5.53
C GLN A 178 -10.60 7.25 -4.81
N ALA A 179 -10.66 7.27 -3.46
CA ALA A 179 -10.27 8.45 -2.70
C ALA A 179 -8.77 8.72 -2.76
N THR A 180 -7.97 7.65 -2.77
CA THR A 180 -6.53 7.72 -2.98
C THR A 180 -6.18 8.36 -4.32
N ASP A 181 -6.84 7.94 -5.40
CA ASP A 181 -6.57 8.42 -6.75
C ASP A 181 -6.71 9.95 -6.87
N VAL A 182 -7.61 10.55 -6.11
CA VAL A 182 -7.83 12.00 -6.10
C VAL A 182 -6.89 12.71 -5.13
N LEU A 183 -6.82 12.24 -3.89
CA LEU A 183 -6.13 12.95 -2.81
C LEU A 183 -4.60 12.92 -2.95
N LEU A 184 -4.06 11.91 -3.63
CA LEU A 184 -2.61 11.79 -3.88
C LEU A 184 -2.03 13.02 -4.58
N PHE A 185 -2.80 13.63 -5.48
CA PHE A 185 -2.38 14.80 -6.24
C PHE A 185 -2.87 16.12 -5.62
N LYS A 186 -3.53 16.08 -4.46
CA LYS A 186 -4.11 17.27 -3.79
C LYS A 186 -5.05 18.07 -4.71
N SER A 187 -5.86 17.35 -5.49
CA SER A 187 -6.79 17.95 -6.45
C SER A 187 -7.72 19.00 -5.83
N ASN A 188 -7.97 20.10 -6.54
CA ASN A 188 -8.99 21.09 -6.19
C ASN A 188 -10.35 20.71 -6.75
N THR A 189 -10.36 19.97 -7.86
CA THR A 189 -11.57 19.70 -8.64
C THR A 189 -11.66 18.22 -9.00
N ILE A 190 -12.86 17.66 -8.96
CA ILE A 190 -13.14 16.30 -9.46
C ILE A 190 -14.18 16.41 -10.58
N PRO A 191 -13.79 16.22 -11.85
CA PRO A 191 -14.74 16.13 -12.96
C PRO A 191 -15.48 14.79 -12.90
N SER A 192 -16.78 14.81 -12.61
CA SER A 192 -17.59 13.59 -12.55
C SER A 192 -19.08 13.87 -12.76
N GLY A 193 -19.86 12.80 -12.84
CA GLY A 193 -21.33 12.87 -12.95
C GLY A 193 -22.06 12.60 -11.63
N GLU A 194 -23.38 12.81 -11.61
CA GLU A 194 -24.23 12.84 -10.39
C GLU A 194 -24.06 11.64 -9.46
N ASP A 195 -23.97 10.44 -10.01
CA ASP A 195 -23.79 9.20 -9.24
C ASP A 195 -22.49 9.11 -8.43
N PHE A 196 -21.58 10.08 -8.59
CA PHE A 196 -20.33 10.16 -7.84
C PHE A 196 -20.48 10.90 -6.51
N ALA A 197 -21.66 11.45 -6.19
CA ALA A 197 -21.90 12.23 -4.98
C ALA A 197 -21.53 11.48 -3.69
N ASP A 198 -21.97 10.23 -3.51
CA ASP A 198 -21.65 9.43 -2.31
C ASP A 198 -20.15 9.16 -2.19
N GLN A 199 -19.50 8.86 -3.32
CA GLN A 199 -18.06 8.64 -3.38
C GLN A 199 -17.32 9.94 -3.06
N TYR A 200 -17.75 11.06 -3.61
CA TYR A 200 -17.23 12.39 -3.29
C TYR A 200 -17.30 12.70 -1.79
N GLN A 201 -18.42 12.40 -1.14
CA GLN A 201 -18.54 12.58 0.31
C GLN A 201 -17.51 11.76 1.08
N MET A 202 -17.23 10.51 0.67
CA MET A 202 -16.18 9.70 1.26
C MET A 202 -14.78 10.30 1.06
N ILE A 203 -14.50 10.87 -0.13
CA ILE A 203 -13.23 11.56 -0.42
C ILE A 203 -13.05 12.73 0.55
N CYS A 204 -14.07 13.57 0.71
CA CYS A 204 -14.05 14.72 1.62
C CYS A 204 -13.88 14.31 3.08
N ARG A 205 -14.57 13.25 3.53
CA ARG A 205 -14.41 12.68 4.88
C ARG A 205 -12.98 12.18 5.10
N THR A 206 -12.43 11.41 4.15
CA THR A 206 -11.07 10.85 4.26
C THR A 206 -10.02 11.96 4.37
N ALA A 207 -10.12 12.99 3.53
CA ALA A 207 -9.24 14.17 3.61
C ALA A 207 -9.35 14.88 4.95
N SER A 208 -10.59 15.11 5.43
CA SER A 208 -10.86 15.77 6.70
C SER A 208 -10.35 14.96 7.90
N MET A 209 -10.53 13.63 7.88
CA MET A 209 -10.01 12.73 8.91
C MET A 209 -8.49 12.78 8.99
N PHE A 210 -7.81 12.78 7.83
CA PHE A 210 -6.35 12.88 7.79
C PHE A 210 -5.88 14.23 8.33
N ASN A 211 -6.44 15.33 7.82
CA ASN A 211 -6.06 16.69 8.23
C ASN A 211 -6.31 16.93 9.73
N LYS A 212 -7.42 16.42 10.26
CA LYS A 212 -7.73 16.49 11.69
C LYS A 212 -6.73 15.71 12.54
N LYS A 213 -6.27 14.55 12.06
CA LYS A 213 -5.40 13.64 12.83
C LYS A 213 -3.92 14.03 12.76
N TYR A 214 -3.44 14.46 11.60
CA TYR A 214 -2.01 14.67 11.32
C TYR A 214 -1.66 16.10 10.87
N GLY A 215 -2.61 17.02 10.94
CA GLY A 215 -2.50 18.40 10.48
C GLY A 215 -2.76 18.56 8.97
N GLN A 216 -2.98 19.80 8.54
CA GLN A 216 -3.36 20.14 7.17
C GLN A 216 -2.37 19.54 6.15
N CYS A 217 -2.89 18.77 5.18
CA CYS A 217 -2.12 18.11 4.13
C CYS A 217 -2.89 18.11 2.80
N PHE A 218 -4.16 17.69 2.85
CA PHE A 218 -5.04 17.61 1.68
C PHE A 218 -5.95 18.83 1.57
N LEU A 219 -6.25 19.22 0.33
CA LEU A 219 -7.36 20.12 0.04
C LEU A 219 -8.65 19.31 0.04
N VAL A 220 -9.77 19.94 0.43
CA VAL A 220 -11.09 19.36 0.22
C VAL A 220 -11.46 19.68 -1.23
N PRO A 221 -11.51 18.69 -2.14
CA PRO A 221 -11.81 18.95 -3.54
C PRO A 221 -13.26 19.41 -3.68
N GLN A 222 -13.55 20.14 -4.75
CA GLN A 222 -14.90 20.46 -5.18
C GLN A 222 -15.32 19.50 -6.29
N LEU A 223 -16.54 18.99 -6.19
CA LEU A 223 -17.15 18.23 -7.27
C LEU A 223 -17.55 19.20 -8.38
N SER A 224 -16.97 19.05 -9.56
CA SER A 224 -17.36 19.84 -10.72
C SER A 224 -18.19 18.95 -11.63
N MET A 225 -19.44 19.35 -11.84
CA MET A 225 -20.40 18.62 -12.64
C MET A 225 -20.51 19.28 -14.00
N GLY A 226 -20.32 18.53 -15.07
CA GLY A 226 -20.68 19.04 -16.40
C GLY A 226 -22.20 19.21 -16.52
N ASP A 227 -22.65 20.26 -17.23
CA ASP A 227 -24.07 20.61 -17.52
C ASP A 227 -24.93 19.48 -18.10
N PHE A 228 -24.26 18.40 -18.51
CA PHE A 228 -24.80 17.30 -19.29
C PHE A 228 -24.80 15.95 -18.55
N SER A 229 -24.16 15.87 -17.38
CA SER A 229 -23.87 14.60 -16.70
C SER A 229 -25.10 13.86 -16.15
N SER A 230 -26.21 14.58 -15.95
CA SER A 230 -27.51 14.11 -15.44
C SER A 230 -28.44 13.53 -16.53
N ARG A 231 -28.09 13.73 -17.81
CA ARG A 231 -29.03 13.62 -18.93
C ARG A 231 -28.98 12.30 -19.72
N ILE A 232 -27.95 11.45 -19.53
CA ILE A 232 -27.78 10.22 -20.33
C ILE A 232 -28.14 8.97 -19.52
N ARG A 233 -29.18 8.27 -19.98
CA ARG A 233 -29.79 7.10 -19.33
C ARG A 233 -29.64 5.82 -20.17
N SER A 234 -29.88 4.67 -19.55
CA SER A 234 -29.83 3.37 -20.20
C SER A 234 -30.94 3.25 -21.26
N PHE A 235 -30.60 2.68 -22.41
CA PHE A 235 -31.55 2.39 -23.48
C PHE A 235 -32.53 1.27 -23.13
N ARG A 236 -32.25 0.49 -22.09
CA ARG A 236 -33.09 -0.62 -21.65
C ARG A 236 -33.89 -0.30 -20.39
N GLN A 237 -33.34 0.56 -19.53
CA GLN A 237 -33.94 1.01 -18.27
C GLN A 237 -33.77 2.52 -18.19
N PRO A 238 -34.67 3.31 -18.79
CA PRO A 238 -34.53 4.78 -18.87
C PRO A 238 -34.42 5.51 -17.53
N ASP A 239 -34.84 4.89 -16.44
CA ASP A 239 -34.68 5.44 -15.08
C ASP A 239 -33.24 5.29 -14.56
N GLU A 240 -32.49 4.32 -15.07
CA GLU A 240 -31.11 4.04 -14.70
C GLU A 240 -30.11 4.75 -15.64
N LYS A 241 -28.92 5.07 -15.14
CA LYS A 241 -27.82 5.60 -15.97
C LYS A 241 -27.21 4.50 -16.85
N MET A 242 -26.64 4.87 -18.00
CA MET A 242 -25.77 3.95 -18.74
C MET A 242 -24.62 3.44 -17.85
N SER A 243 -24.45 2.12 -17.82
CA SER A 243 -23.39 1.46 -17.05
C SER A 243 -22.65 0.43 -17.90
N ARG A 244 -21.31 0.41 -17.79
CA ARG A 244 -20.48 -0.66 -18.37
C ARG A 244 -20.79 -2.03 -17.80
N SER A 245 -21.19 -2.08 -16.52
CA SER A 245 -21.51 -3.33 -15.83
C SER A 245 -22.91 -3.85 -16.11
N ALA A 246 -23.71 -3.15 -16.92
CA ALA A 246 -25.02 -3.64 -17.33
C ALA A 246 -24.87 -4.88 -18.21
N ALA A 247 -25.60 -5.95 -17.86
CA ALA A 247 -25.51 -7.26 -18.51
C ALA A 247 -25.90 -7.20 -19.99
N ASP A 248 -26.86 -6.33 -20.35
CA ASP A 248 -27.26 -6.11 -21.74
C ASP A 248 -26.40 -5.00 -22.38
N PRO A 249 -25.52 -5.30 -23.36
CA PRO A 249 -24.72 -4.29 -24.06
C PRO A 249 -25.56 -3.26 -24.82
N ARG A 250 -26.83 -3.57 -25.13
CA ARG A 250 -27.76 -2.64 -25.78
C ARG A 250 -28.25 -1.53 -24.84
N SER A 251 -27.93 -1.61 -23.54
CA SER A 251 -28.22 -0.54 -22.58
C SER A 251 -27.42 0.75 -22.81
N ARG A 252 -26.36 0.69 -23.62
CA ARG A 252 -25.39 1.79 -23.78
C ARG A 252 -24.82 1.85 -25.20
N ILE A 253 -24.43 3.05 -25.61
CA ILE A 253 -23.64 3.27 -26.84
C ILE A 253 -22.17 3.43 -26.46
N GLU A 254 -21.33 2.52 -26.97
CA GLU A 254 -19.88 2.53 -26.79
C GLU A 254 -19.23 3.40 -27.87
N MET A 255 -18.11 4.06 -27.54
CA MET A 255 -17.44 5.01 -28.44
C MET A 255 -16.95 4.35 -29.75
N LEU A 256 -16.78 3.02 -29.73
CA LEU A 256 -16.28 2.22 -30.85
C LEU A 256 -17.32 1.26 -31.43
N ASP A 257 -18.60 1.34 -31.03
CA ASP A 257 -19.68 0.59 -31.68
C ASP A 257 -19.65 0.87 -33.20
N THR A 258 -19.93 -0.11 -34.06
CA THR A 258 -20.03 0.14 -35.51
C THR A 258 -21.28 0.96 -35.86
N PRO A 259 -21.36 1.58 -37.05
CA PRO A 259 -22.57 2.28 -37.47
C PRO A 259 -23.85 1.44 -37.36
N GLU A 260 -23.77 0.18 -37.77
CA GLU A 260 -24.86 -0.78 -37.74
C GLU A 260 -25.26 -1.11 -36.30
N THR A 261 -24.26 -1.28 -35.42
CA THR A 261 -24.47 -1.56 -34.00
C THR A 261 -25.18 -0.39 -33.30
N VAL A 262 -24.77 0.84 -33.58
CA VAL A 262 -25.45 2.04 -33.04
C VAL A 262 -26.90 2.09 -33.49
N THR A 263 -27.15 1.90 -34.79
CA THR A 263 -28.50 1.90 -35.35
C THR A 263 -29.37 0.80 -34.73
N GLU A 264 -28.83 -0.40 -34.54
CA GLU A 264 -29.55 -1.49 -33.89
C GLU A 264 -29.89 -1.16 -32.42
N LYS A 265 -28.93 -0.61 -31.66
CA LYS A 265 -29.14 -0.23 -30.25
C LYS A 265 -30.17 0.89 -30.11
N CYS A 266 -30.09 1.92 -30.94
CA CYS A 266 -31.08 3.01 -30.98
C CYS A 266 -32.47 2.50 -31.36
N LYS A 267 -32.57 1.64 -32.39
CA LYS A 267 -33.83 1.00 -32.80
C LYS A 267 -34.46 0.21 -31.65
N LYS A 268 -33.64 -0.48 -30.85
CA LYS A 268 -34.06 -1.27 -29.68
C LYS A 268 -34.17 -0.47 -28.38
N ALA A 269 -33.99 0.85 -28.39
CA ALA A 269 -34.18 1.66 -27.19
C ALA A 269 -35.63 1.59 -26.71
N VAL A 270 -35.83 1.45 -25.40
CA VAL A 270 -37.15 1.40 -24.76
C VAL A 270 -37.75 2.80 -24.78
N THR A 271 -38.97 2.90 -25.30
CA THR A 271 -39.79 4.12 -25.38
C THR A 271 -41.22 3.77 -25.00
N ASP A 272 -42.01 4.77 -24.62
CA ASP A 272 -43.46 4.63 -24.43
C ASP A 272 -44.21 4.40 -25.76
N PHE A 273 -45.54 4.24 -25.66
CA PHE A 273 -46.44 3.99 -26.79
C PHE A 273 -46.89 5.27 -27.53
N THR A 274 -46.50 6.46 -27.06
CA THR A 274 -46.89 7.73 -27.69
C THR A 274 -46.00 8.00 -28.91
N SER A 275 -46.63 8.34 -30.04
CA SER A 275 -45.92 8.53 -31.32
C SER A 275 -45.20 9.87 -31.44
N GLU A 276 -45.66 10.91 -30.73
CA GLU A 276 -45.08 12.25 -30.80
C GLU A 276 -43.69 12.32 -30.13
N VAL A 277 -42.84 13.24 -30.58
CA VAL A 277 -41.49 13.45 -30.02
C VAL A 277 -41.45 14.78 -29.26
N TYR A 278 -41.37 14.71 -27.94
CA TYR A 278 -41.16 15.88 -27.07
C TYR A 278 -40.43 15.47 -25.79
N PHE A 279 -39.78 16.45 -25.15
CA PHE A 279 -39.01 16.23 -23.94
C PHE A 279 -39.91 16.26 -22.71
N ASP A 280 -39.98 15.15 -22.00
CA ASP A 280 -40.62 14.97 -20.69
C ASP A 280 -39.85 13.92 -19.89
N ALA A 281 -38.96 14.37 -19.00
CA ALA A 281 -38.06 13.48 -18.27
C ALA A 281 -38.78 12.56 -17.28
N VAL A 282 -39.99 12.93 -16.83
CA VAL A 282 -40.75 12.18 -15.81
C VAL A 282 -41.75 11.26 -16.47
N GLY A 283 -42.58 11.76 -17.39
CA GLY A 283 -43.59 10.97 -18.06
C GLY A 283 -43.05 10.12 -19.21
N ARG A 284 -41.93 10.53 -19.84
CA ARG A 284 -41.37 9.87 -21.04
C ARG A 284 -39.85 9.75 -21.01
N PRO A 285 -39.27 9.09 -20.00
CA PRO A 285 -37.82 9.07 -19.78
C PRO A 285 -37.04 8.48 -20.97
N GLY A 286 -37.61 7.50 -21.68
CA GLY A 286 -36.98 6.88 -22.85
C GLY A 286 -36.81 7.83 -24.04
N VAL A 287 -37.89 8.55 -24.43
CA VAL A 287 -37.85 9.52 -25.53
C VAL A 287 -37.02 10.74 -25.15
N SER A 288 -37.14 11.21 -23.91
CA SER A 288 -36.33 12.30 -23.36
C SER A 288 -34.84 11.99 -23.37
N ASN A 289 -34.45 10.74 -23.09
CA ASN A 289 -33.06 10.29 -23.20
C ASN A 289 -32.54 10.33 -24.65
N LEU A 290 -33.38 9.95 -25.63
CA LEU A 290 -33.03 10.04 -27.05
C LEU A 290 -32.88 11.50 -27.50
N MET A 291 -33.79 12.38 -27.08
CA MET A 291 -33.69 13.83 -27.35
C MET A 291 -32.46 14.45 -26.68
N ALA A 292 -32.15 14.05 -25.44
CA ALA A 292 -30.95 14.47 -24.73
C ALA A 292 -29.69 14.07 -25.51
N LEU A 293 -29.58 12.83 -25.96
CA LEU A 293 -28.45 12.39 -26.78
C LEU A 293 -28.37 13.14 -28.11
N HIS A 294 -29.50 13.31 -28.81
CA HIS A 294 -29.56 14.03 -30.06
C HIS A 294 -29.05 15.47 -29.89
N SER A 295 -29.51 16.18 -28.86
CA SER A 295 -29.03 17.51 -28.48
C SER A 295 -27.54 17.52 -28.19
N LEU A 296 -27.03 16.55 -27.42
CA LEU A 296 -25.63 16.50 -27.03
C LEU A 296 -24.67 16.26 -28.20
N VAL A 297 -25.04 15.41 -29.15
CA VAL A 297 -24.19 15.06 -30.29
C VAL A 297 -24.27 16.07 -31.43
N THR A 298 -25.41 16.74 -31.61
CA THR A 298 -25.59 17.78 -32.64
C THR A 298 -25.35 19.20 -32.14
N LYS A 299 -25.34 19.40 -30.81
CA LYS A 299 -25.32 20.70 -30.13
C LYS A 299 -26.57 21.58 -30.39
N LYS A 300 -27.67 20.99 -30.89
CA LYS A 300 -28.96 21.67 -31.02
C LYS A 300 -29.73 21.68 -29.69
N ASP A 301 -30.53 22.71 -29.45
CA ASP A 301 -31.45 22.73 -28.31
C ASP A 301 -32.70 21.85 -28.57
N TYR A 302 -33.48 21.60 -27.51
CA TYR A 302 -34.64 20.70 -27.59
C TYR A 302 -35.79 21.26 -28.42
N GLU A 303 -35.97 22.59 -28.47
CA GLU A 303 -37.04 23.21 -29.28
C GLU A 303 -36.71 23.09 -30.76
N THR A 304 -35.47 23.38 -31.15
CA THR A 304 -35.00 23.17 -32.54
C THR A 304 -35.20 21.72 -32.98
N ILE A 305 -34.81 20.75 -32.14
CA ILE A 305 -35.00 19.31 -32.44
C ILE A 305 -36.48 18.97 -32.55
N LYS A 306 -37.32 19.50 -31.65
CA LYS A 306 -38.76 19.28 -31.67
C LYS A 306 -39.37 19.82 -32.97
N THR A 307 -39.02 21.04 -33.38
CA THR A 307 -39.49 21.66 -34.62
C THR A 307 -39.09 20.86 -35.86
N GLU A 308 -37.84 20.40 -35.92
CA GLU A 308 -37.34 19.55 -37.01
C GLU A 308 -38.02 18.17 -37.06
N CYS A 309 -38.56 17.71 -35.92
CA CYS A 309 -39.17 16.39 -35.78
C CYS A 309 -40.71 16.43 -35.66
N ILE A 310 -41.35 17.55 -35.99
CA ILE A 310 -42.82 17.66 -35.98
C ILE A 310 -43.42 16.63 -36.96
N GLY A 311 -44.41 15.87 -36.50
CA GLY A 311 -45.11 14.86 -37.30
C GLY A 311 -44.33 13.57 -37.53
N LEU A 312 -43.13 13.41 -36.96
CA LEU A 312 -42.37 12.16 -37.01
C LEU A 312 -42.76 11.21 -35.87
N GLU A 313 -43.01 9.95 -36.22
CA GLU A 313 -43.23 8.89 -35.24
C GLU A 313 -41.93 8.54 -34.49
N THR A 314 -42.05 8.22 -33.20
CA THR A 314 -40.94 7.77 -32.33
C THR A 314 -40.08 6.66 -32.97
N ALA A 315 -40.67 5.75 -33.75
CA ALA A 315 -39.94 4.70 -34.46
C ALA A 315 -38.99 5.25 -35.53
N LYS A 316 -39.42 6.25 -36.31
CA LYS A 316 -38.59 6.94 -37.31
C LYS A 316 -37.57 7.84 -36.64
N TYR A 317 -37.95 8.50 -35.54
CA TYR A 317 -37.05 9.35 -34.76
C TYR A 317 -35.82 8.60 -34.24
N LYS A 318 -35.96 7.34 -33.82
CA LYS A 318 -34.82 6.50 -33.39
C LYS A 318 -33.73 6.37 -34.47
N PHE A 319 -34.09 6.35 -35.75
CA PHE A 319 -33.12 6.32 -36.85
C PHE A 319 -32.38 7.66 -37.00
N ILE A 320 -33.10 8.78 -36.90
CA ILE A 320 -32.49 10.12 -36.93
C ILE A 320 -31.45 10.27 -35.80
N VAL A 321 -31.79 9.80 -34.59
CA VAL A 321 -30.87 9.83 -33.45
C VAL A 321 -29.66 8.92 -33.69
N ALA A 322 -29.86 7.75 -34.30
CA ALA A 322 -28.76 6.85 -34.65
C ALA A 322 -27.80 7.49 -35.66
N ASP A 323 -28.32 8.14 -36.69
CA ASP A 323 -27.53 8.82 -37.72
C ASP A 323 -26.73 9.97 -37.10
N ALA A 324 -27.36 10.78 -36.24
CA ALA A 324 -26.68 11.85 -35.51
C ALA A 324 -25.55 11.34 -34.61
N ILE A 325 -25.78 10.24 -33.88
CA ILE A 325 -24.73 9.60 -33.07
C ILE A 325 -23.61 9.05 -33.96
N ASN A 326 -23.94 8.45 -35.10
CA ASN A 326 -22.96 7.90 -36.02
C ASN A 326 -22.07 8.97 -36.64
N GLU A 327 -22.64 10.10 -37.07
CA GLU A 327 -21.86 11.24 -37.56
C GLU A 327 -20.95 11.82 -36.47
N PHE A 328 -21.42 11.87 -35.21
CA PHE A 328 -20.58 12.28 -34.09
C PHE A 328 -19.42 11.31 -33.79
N LEU A 329 -19.67 10.00 -33.82
CA LEU A 329 -18.66 8.98 -33.51
C LEU A 329 -17.69 8.71 -34.65
N LYS A 330 -18.08 8.92 -35.91
CA LYS A 330 -17.26 8.69 -37.11
C LYS A 330 -15.83 9.28 -37.03
N PRO A 331 -15.62 10.58 -36.72
CA PRO A 331 -14.27 11.12 -36.60
C PRO A 331 -13.50 10.55 -35.40
N ILE A 332 -14.19 10.18 -34.32
CA ILE A 332 -13.56 9.60 -33.12
C ILE A 332 -13.06 8.19 -33.44
N ARG A 333 -13.90 7.33 -34.04
CA ARG A 333 -13.55 5.97 -34.48
C ARG A 333 -12.33 5.97 -35.40
N ALA A 334 -12.32 6.87 -36.39
CA ALA A 334 -11.19 7.01 -37.32
C ALA A 334 -9.88 7.36 -36.59
N ARG A 335 -9.92 8.30 -35.63
CA ARG A 335 -8.76 8.68 -34.82
C ARG A 335 -8.29 7.55 -33.91
N VAL A 336 -9.19 6.82 -33.25
CA VAL A 336 -8.82 5.67 -32.40
C VAL A 336 -8.11 4.61 -33.22
N ASN A 337 -8.67 4.24 -34.37
CA ASN A 337 -8.05 3.24 -35.25
C ASN A 337 -6.65 3.69 -35.71
N LYS A 338 -6.47 4.97 -36.05
CA LYS A 338 -5.16 5.53 -36.39
C LYS A 338 -4.17 5.45 -35.23
N ILE A 339 -4.57 5.83 -34.01
CA ILE A 339 -3.70 5.78 -32.83
C ILE A 339 -3.31 4.34 -32.49
N LEU A 340 -4.26 3.40 -32.57
CA LEU A 340 -4.01 1.99 -32.27
C LEU A 340 -3.14 1.26 -33.30
N GLN A 341 -2.89 1.86 -34.47
CA GLN A 341 -1.87 1.35 -35.42
C GLN A 341 -0.45 1.57 -34.88
N ASP A 342 -0.22 2.59 -34.06
CA ASP A 342 1.06 2.85 -33.39
C ASP A 342 0.91 2.74 -31.85
N LYS A 343 0.76 1.49 -31.40
CA LYS A 343 0.70 1.19 -29.96
C LYS A 343 1.99 1.59 -29.23
N SER A 344 3.13 1.57 -29.91
CA SER A 344 4.42 1.89 -29.29
C SER A 344 4.49 3.36 -28.86
N SER A 345 4.07 4.28 -29.72
CA SER A 345 3.98 5.69 -29.36
C SER A 345 3.00 5.92 -28.20
N LEU A 346 1.85 5.24 -28.19
CA LEU A 346 0.87 5.35 -27.11
C LEU A 346 1.41 4.86 -25.76
N VAL A 347 2.17 3.76 -25.76
CA VAL A 347 2.84 3.25 -24.56
C VAL A 347 3.89 4.23 -24.06
N THR A 348 4.66 4.85 -24.95
CA THR A 348 5.63 5.89 -24.59
C THR A 348 4.93 7.09 -23.96
N GLU A 349 3.79 7.52 -24.50
CA GLU A 349 2.99 8.61 -23.94
C GLU A 349 2.54 8.30 -22.51
N LEU A 350 1.96 7.10 -22.29
CA LEU A 350 1.55 6.67 -20.95
C LEU A 350 2.72 6.60 -19.97
N LYS A 351 3.90 6.14 -20.41
CA LYS A 351 5.12 6.11 -19.58
C LYS A 351 5.57 7.52 -19.19
N THR A 352 5.57 8.45 -20.15
CA THR A 352 5.90 9.87 -19.90
C THR A 352 4.92 10.50 -18.92
N GLY A 353 3.62 10.29 -19.12
CA GLY A 353 2.58 10.74 -18.19
C GLY A 353 2.72 10.12 -16.80
N SER A 354 2.99 8.82 -16.68
CA SER A 354 3.25 8.16 -15.40
C SER A 354 4.47 8.73 -14.68
N CYS A 355 5.56 9.05 -15.39
CA CYS A 355 6.72 9.71 -14.80
C CYS A 355 6.36 11.10 -14.23
N ARG A 356 5.61 11.92 -14.99
CA ARG A 356 5.12 13.23 -14.54
C ARG A 356 4.21 13.10 -13.31
N ALA A 357 3.29 12.15 -13.33
CA ALA A 357 2.39 11.86 -12.21
C ALA A 357 3.17 11.42 -10.95
N GLN A 358 4.15 10.53 -11.11
CA GLN A 358 4.99 10.05 -10.02
C GLN A 358 5.74 11.18 -9.32
N LEU A 359 6.31 12.14 -10.06
CA LEU A 359 7.01 13.29 -9.46
C LEU A 359 6.11 14.13 -8.53
N ILE A 360 4.83 14.26 -8.87
CA ILE A 360 3.84 14.99 -8.05
C ILE A 360 3.49 14.14 -6.83
N ALA A 361 3.16 12.88 -7.07
CA ALA A 361 2.76 11.93 -6.04
C ALA A 361 3.85 11.70 -4.98
N GLU A 362 5.13 11.65 -5.37
CA GLU A 362 6.28 11.50 -4.48
C GLU A 362 6.39 12.65 -3.48
N ARG A 363 6.12 13.89 -3.90
CA ARG A 363 6.14 15.05 -3.02
C ARG A 363 5.06 14.94 -1.96
N THR A 364 3.83 14.60 -2.36
CA THR A 364 2.72 14.36 -1.43
C THR A 364 3.05 13.22 -0.47
N MET A 365 3.60 12.11 -0.96
CA MET A 365 3.92 10.95 -0.12
C MET A 365 5.03 11.22 0.88
N LYS A 366 6.06 12.00 0.52
CA LYS A 366 7.09 12.43 1.48
C LYS A 366 6.50 13.24 2.63
N GLU A 367 5.62 14.19 2.31
CA GLU A 367 4.91 14.97 3.34
C GLU A 367 4.04 14.08 4.23
N ILE A 368 3.30 13.13 3.63
CA ILE A 368 2.45 12.19 4.37
C ILE A 368 3.28 11.32 5.30
N HIS A 369 4.33 10.66 4.80
CA HIS A 369 5.22 9.81 5.62
C HIS A 369 5.83 10.57 6.79
N HIS A 370 6.18 11.85 6.59
CA HIS A 370 6.66 12.72 7.65
C HIS A 370 5.57 13.02 8.71
N LYS A 371 4.36 13.35 8.27
CA LYS A 371 3.21 13.67 9.15
C LYS A 371 2.76 12.49 9.99
N ILE A 372 2.85 11.26 9.47
CA ILE A 372 2.44 10.04 10.18
C ILE A 372 3.58 9.38 10.99
N GLY A 373 4.82 9.89 10.87
CA GLY A 373 5.97 9.42 11.66
C GLY A 373 6.74 8.23 11.07
N LEU A 374 6.51 7.86 9.81
CA LEU A 374 7.29 6.82 9.13
C LEU A 374 8.66 7.32 8.66
N GLN A 375 8.80 8.63 8.42
CA GLN A 375 10.06 9.24 7.99
C GLN A 375 10.38 10.53 8.78
N PRO A 376 11.66 10.81 9.04
CA PRO A 376 12.08 12.06 9.68
C PRO A 376 11.89 13.25 8.73
N SER A 377 11.94 14.49 9.28
CA SER A 377 11.81 15.70 8.45
C SER A 377 12.94 15.80 7.42
N GLU A 378 12.73 16.52 6.32
CA GLU A 378 13.81 16.79 5.34
C GLU A 378 15.02 17.49 6.00
N ILE A 379 14.78 18.31 7.02
CA ILE A 379 15.84 18.99 7.79
C ILE A 379 16.64 17.98 8.61
N ASP A 380 15.98 17.05 9.29
CA ASP A 380 16.65 15.98 10.05
C ASP A 380 17.46 15.06 9.14
N GLN A 381 16.95 14.76 7.94
CA GLN A 381 17.68 13.99 6.93
C GLN A 381 18.96 14.71 6.51
N ILE A 382 18.88 16.02 6.23
CA ILE A 382 20.05 16.84 5.86
C ILE A 382 21.05 16.96 7.01
N LEU A 383 20.58 17.19 8.24
CA LEU A 383 21.44 17.27 9.43
C LEU A 383 22.12 15.94 9.75
N ASN A 384 21.44 14.82 9.54
CA ASN A 384 22.01 13.48 9.70
C ASN A 384 23.11 13.20 8.67
N VAL A 385 22.94 13.66 7.42
CA VAL A 385 23.97 13.57 6.38
C VAL A 385 25.15 14.51 6.64
N ALA A 386 24.94 15.68 7.25
CA ALA A 386 26.00 16.64 7.54
C ALA A 386 26.94 16.18 8.70
N LYS A 387 26.44 15.36 9.63
CA LYS A 387 27.20 14.86 10.79
C LYS A 387 28.18 13.73 10.47
N THR A 388 28.08 13.08 9.30
CA THR A 388 28.87 11.89 8.94
C THR A 388 30.26 12.19 8.34
N ASN A 389 30.74 13.44 8.40
CA ASN A 389 32.09 13.82 7.94
C ASN A 389 33.23 13.41 8.93
N ALA A 390 32.98 12.49 9.87
CA ALA A 390 34.04 11.88 10.69
C ALA A 390 34.75 10.75 9.90
N PRO A 391 36.08 10.57 10.04
CA PRO A 391 36.86 9.68 9.19
C PRO A 391 36.46 8.22 9.43
N ILE A 392 35.74 7.65 8.46
CA ILE A 392 35.50 6.20 8.36
C ILE A 392 36.86 5.52 8.16
N GLY A 393 37.25 4.68 9.13
CA GLY A 393 38.43 3.83 9.03
C GLY A 393 38.45 3.06 7.72
N ARG A 394 39.63 2.95 7.11
CA ARG A 394 39.89 2.36 5.78
C ARG A 394 39.04 1.11 5.49
N VAL A 395 37.93 1.28 4.80
CA VAL A 395 37.37 0.24 3.94
C VAL A 395 38.22 0.26 2.67
N ARG A 396 39.07 -0.76 2.48
CA ARG A 396 39.82 -0.93 1.24
C ARG A 396 38.82 -0.97 0.09
N GLY A 397 38.97 -0.06 -0.85
CA GLY A 397 38.11 0.03 -2.03
C GLY A 397 38.22 -1.26 -2.84
N SER A 398 37.18 -2.08 -2.80
CA SER A 398 36.86 -3.00 -3.88
C SER A 398 35.90 -2.29 -4.82
N GLN A 399 36.27 -2.29 -6.10
CA GLN A 399 35.47 -1.82 -7.22
C GLN A 399 34.03 -2.35 -7.09
N ILE A 400 33.05 -1.53 -7.48
CA ILE A 400 31.68 -1.96 -7.73
C ILE A 400 31.73 -2.89 -8.96
N GLN A 401 32.09 -4.15 -8.73
CA GLN A 401 31.62 -5.24 -9.56
C GLN A 401 30.18 -5.51 -9.14
N SER A 402 29.33 -5.84 -10.11
CA SER A 402 28.07 -6.52 -9.84
C SER A 402 28.34 -7.58 -8.79
N VAL A 403 27.80 -7.40 -7.59
CA VAL A 403 27.68 -8.51 -6.65
C VAL A 403 26.56 -9.35 -7.23
N ASP A 404 26.91 -10.15 -8.24
CA ASP A 404 26.32 -11.47 -8.34
C ASP A 404 26.56 -12.06 -6.95
N LEU A 405 25.48 -12.22 -6.19
CA LEU A 405 25.46 -13.20 -5.13
C LEU A 405 25.93 -14.48 -5.81
N LYS A 406 27.21 -14.81 -5.68
CA LYS A 406 27.75 -16.10 -6.06
C LYS A 406 26.99 -17.09 -5.19
N ILE A 407 25.92 -17.64 -5.74
CA ILE A 407 25.39 -18.91 -5.33
C ILE A 407 26.59 -19.85 -5.50
N ASN A 408 27.30 -20.11 -4.41
CA ASN A 408 28.37 -21.08 -4.39
C ASN A 408 27.74 -22.45 -4.69
N ASN A 409 27.68 -22.82 -5.98
CA ASN A 409 27.45 -24.20 -6.41
C ASN A 409 28.72 -25.04 -6.24
N SER A 410 29.45 -24.85 -5.14
CA SER A 410 30.65 -25.62 -4.83
C SER A 410 30.93 -25.64 -3.33
N SER A 411 30.18 -26.46 -2.61
CA SER A 411 30.72 -27.21 -1.47
C SER A 411 29.78 -28.37 -1.14
N THR A 412 30.36 -29.55 -1.19
CA THR A 412 29.80 -30.86 -0.87
C THR A 412 29.28 -30.93 0.57
N ASP A 413 28.02 -30.56 0.79
CA ASP A 413 27.16 -31.16 1.81
C ASP A 413 25.72 -31.15 1.29
N SER A 414 25.35 -32.22 0.58
CA SER A 414 24.07 -32.36 -0.11
C SER A 414 22.89 -32.68 0.83
N SER A 415 23.01 -32.44 2.14
CA SER A 415 22.04 -32.86 3.15
C SER A 415 21.11 -31.74 3.65
N ARG A 416 21.52 -30.47 3.62
CA ARG A 416 20.72 -29.34 4.15
C ARG A 416 20.05 -28.53 3.04
N LYS A 417 18.73 -28.67 2.89
CA LYS A 417 17.93 -27.83 1.98
C LYS A 417 18.04 -26.36 2.40
N HIS A 418 18.69 -25.53 1.59
CA HIS A 418 18.83 -24.09 1.78
C HIS A 418 17.46 -23.40 1.92
N LYS A 419 17.22 -22.68 3.04
CA LYS A 419 15.94 -22.03 3.31
C LYS A 419 16.01 -20.53 3.03
N PHE A 420 14.92 -20.02 2.47
CA PHE A 420 14.67 -18.58 2.37
C PHE A 420 13.71 -18.18 3.49
N ILE A 421 14.20 -17.33 4.38
CA ILE A 421 13.55 -16.93 5.62
C ILE A 421 13.10 -15.47 5.50
N PHE A 422 11.82 -15.21 5.77
CA PHE A 422 11.32 -13.86 6.01
C PHE A 422 10.69 -13.81 7.40
N SER A 423 11.03 -12.78 8.18
CA SER A 423 10.37 -12.49 9.44
C SER A 423 10.36 -10.99 9.70
N GLY A 424 9.40 -10.53 10.49
CA GLY A 424 9.29 -9.11 10.84
C GLY A 424 8.81 -8.89 12.26
N ILE A 425 9.11 -7.69 12.77
CA ILE A 425 8.69 -7.25 14.10
C ILE A 425 8.26 -5.79 14.09
N GLN A 426 7.15 -5.50 14.76
CA GLN A 426 6.60 -4.14 14.82
C GLN A 426 7.45 -3.26 15.75
N PRO A 427 7.70 -1.99 15.39
CA PRO A 427 8.39 -1.01 16.23
C PRO A 427 7.48 -0.49 17.35
N THR A 428 7.03 -1.37 18.26
CA THR A 428 6.12 -1.06 19.37
C THR A 428 6.85 -0.81 20.70
N GLY A 429 8.06 -0.23 20.63
CA GLY A 429 8.94 -0.01 21.79
C GLY A 429 9.97 -1.13 21.98
N VAL A 430 10.70 -1.08 23.11
CA VAL A 430 11.85 -1.95 23.41
C VAL A 430 11.47 -3.44 23.35
N LEU A 431 12.39 -4.28 22.89
CA LEU A 431 12.23 -5.73 22.95
C LEU A 431 12.25 -6.20 24.41
N HIS A 432 11.36 -7.14 24.75
CA HIS A 432 11.46 -7.88 26.01
C HIS A 432 12.03 -9.28 25.79
N LEU A 433 12.43 -9.96 26.88
CA LEU A 433 13.04 -11.30 26.81
C LEU A 433 12.20 -12.29 26.00
N GLY A 434 10.87 -12.25 26.14
CA GLY A 434 9.98 -13.08 25.32
C GLY A 434 10.05 -12.83 23.81
N ASN A 435 10.29 -11.60 23.33
CA ASN A 435 10.51 -11.36 21.90
C ASN A 435 11.92 -11.74 21.47
N TYR A 436 12.91 -11.48 22.34
CA TYR A 436 14.30 -11.80 22.06
C TYR A 436 14.50 -13.30 21.88
N PHE A 437 14.13 -14.13 22.85
CA PHE A 437 14.28 -15.58 22.77
C PHE A 437 13.26 -16.25 21.87
N GLY A 438 12.05 -15.69 21.77
CA GLY A 438 10.98 -16.28 20.95
C GLY A 438 11.06 -15.97 19.46
N ALA A 439 11.89 -15.01 19.02
CA ALA A 439 11.99 -14.64 17.62
C ALA A 439 13.41 -14.23 17.21
N VAL A 440 13.99 -13.21 17.84
CA VAL A 440 15.26 -12.61 17.36
C VAL A 440 16.42 -13.61 17.44
N LYS A 441 16.52 -14.37 18.53
CA LYS A 441 17.54 -15.41 18.70
C LYS A 441 17.45 -16.48 17.60
N GLN A 442 16.23 -16.87 17.22
CA GLN A 442 16.01 -17.79 16.11
C GLN A 442 16.51 -17.23 14.77
N TRP A 443 16.36 -15.92 14.53
CA TRP A 443 16.90 -15.29 13.31
C TRP A 443 18.42 -15.33 13.29
N VAL A 444 19.05 -15.05 14.44
CA VAL A 444 20.51 -15.14 14.60
C VAL A 444 20.99 -16.57 14.36
N ASP A 445 20.29 -17.57 14.89
CA ASP A 445 20.67 -18.98 14.70
C ASP A 445 20.52 -19.43 13.23
N LEU A 446 19.46 -18.98 12.54
CA LEU A 446 19.27 -19.24 11.10
C LEU A 446 20.33 -18.56 10.24
N GLN A 447 20.63 -17.28 10.52
CA GLN A 447 21.70 -16.52 9.88
C GLN A 447 23.07 -17.19 10.10
N ASN A 448 23.32 -17.66 11.33
CA ASN A 448 24.56 -18.38 11.67
C ASN A 448 24.64 -19.75 11.01
N GLY A 449 23.51 -20.41 10.81
CA GLY A 449 23.39 -21.66 10.07
C GLY A 449 23.54 -21.54 8.55
N GLY A 450 23.70 -20.32 8.02
CA GLY A 450 23.92 -20.06 6.59
C GLY A 450 22.65 -19.98 5.75
N ASP A 451 21.46 -19.88 6.37
CA ASP A 451 20.20 -19.68 5.64
C ASP A 451 20.06 -18.22 5.15
N ASP A 452 19.30 -17.99 4.06
CA ASP A 452 19.01 -16.64 3.55
C ASP A 452 17.98 -15.94 4.44
N VAL A 453 18.44 -15.04 5.32
CA VAL A 453 17.59 -14.36 6.30
C VAL A 453 17.24 -12.93 5.87
N ILE A 454 15.95 -12.62 5.87
CA ILE A 454 15.41 -11.28 5.70
C ILE A 454 14.62 -10.90 6.97
N VAL A 455 15.05 -9.83 7.62
CA VAL A 455 14.44 -9.26 8.82
C VAL A 455 13.85 -7.89 8.48
N CYS A 456 12.59 -7.68 8.84
CA CYS A 456 11.85 -6.46 8.52
C CYS A 456 11.35 -5.76 9.79
N VAL A 457 11.67 -4.46 9.94
CA VAL A 457 10.99 -3.59 10.91
C VAL A 457 9.66 -3.17 10.28
N VAL A 458 8.56 -3.81 10.72
CA VAL A 458 7.24 -3.70 10.08
C VAL A 458 6.44 -2.51 10.58
N ASP A 459 6.86 -1.32 10.18
CA ASP A 459 6.26 -0.04 10.54
C ASP A 459 4.89 0.22 9.88
N GLN A 460 4.61 -0.33 8.70
CA GLN A 460 3.29 -0.24 8.07
C GLN A 460 2.23 -1.05 8.81
N HIS A 461 2.63 -2.13 9.49
CA HIS A 461 1.76 -2.88 10.40
C HIS A 461 1.53 -2.16 11.73
N ALA A 462 2.46 -1.30 12.16
CA ALA A 462 2.30 -0.54 13.40
C ALA A 462 1.19 0.52 13.28
N ILE A 463 1.02 1.13 12.10
CA ILE A 463 0.03 2.20 11.88
C ILE A 463 -1.42 1.72 11.77
N THR A 464 -1.69 0.41 11.83
CA THR A 464 -3.08 -0.13 11.83
C THR A 464 -3.84 0.21 13.11
N VAL A 465 -3.12 0.58 14.17
CA VAL A 465 -3.64 1.08 15.44
C VAL A 465 -3.12 2.51 15.68
N PRO A 466 -3.75 3.31 16.55
CA PRO A 466 -3.30 4.67 16.83
C PRO A 466 -1.82 4.72 17.28
N GLN A 467 -1.03 5.58 16.63
CA GLN A 467 0.38 5.81 16.95
C GLN A 467 0.63 7.26 17.36
N LYS A 468 1.61 7.47 18.25
CA LYS A 468 2.21 8.79 18.48
C LYS A 468 3.32 9.00 17.46
N ARG A 469 3.23 10.09 16.70
CA ARG A 469 4.12 10.39 15.57
C ARG A 469 5.59 10.38 15.97
N GLU A 470 5.94 11.16 17.00
CA GLU A 470 7.31 11.34 17.46
C GLU A 470 7.89 10.00 17.96
N SER A 471 7.07 9.23 18.66
CA SER A 471 7.45 7.92 19.19
C SER A 471 7.66 6.87 18.09
N LEU A 472 6.89 6.90 17.00
CA LEU A 472 6.99 5.87 15.95
C LEU A 472 8.36 5.88 15.27
N HIS A 473 8.87 7.07 14.92
CA HIS A 473 10.17 7.21 14.27
C HIS A 473 11.30 6.72 15.18
N ASP A 474 11.33 7.18 16.43
CA ASP A 474 12.34 6.73 17.40
C ASP A 474 12.21 5.23 17.69
N ASN A 475 10.99 4.69 17.73
CA ASN A 475 10.78 3.26 17.92
C ASN A 475 11.28 2.41 16.76
N ILE A 476 11.26 2.92 15.52
CA ILE A 476 11.83 2.23 14.35
C ILE A 476 13.34 2.09 14.52
N LEU A 477 14.03 3.17 14.89
CA LEU A 477 15.49 3.16 15.12
C LEU A 477 15.85 2.32 16.35
N LEU A 478 15.10 2.45 17.43
CA LEU A 478 15.21 1.64 18.63
C LEU A 478 15.08 0.15 18.34
N MET A 479 14.09 -0.22 17.53
CA MET A 479 13.87 -1.60 17.12
C MET A 479 15.03 -2.12 16.29
N ALA A 480 15.49 -1.36 15.29
CA ALA A 480 16.64 -1.73 14.47
C ALA A 480 17.92 -1.92 15.32
N ALA A 481 18.23 -0.96 16.19
CA ALA A 481 19.37 -1.04 17.11
C ALA A 481 19.27 -2.26 18.04
N SER A 482 18.08 -2.52 18.58
CA SER A 482 17.80 -3.68 19.44
C SER A 482 18.04 -5.00 18.72
N ILE A 483 17.54 -5.13 17.49
CA ILE A 483 17.71 -6.33 16.65
C ILE A 483 19.21 -6.59 16.38
N ILE A 484 19.95 -5.56 15.99
CA ILE A 484 21.39 -5.66 15.72
C ILE A 484 22.15 -6.03 16.99
N ALA A 485 21.86 -5.35 18.11
CA ALA A 485 22.50 -5.61 19.39
C ALA A 485 22.24 -7.04 19.91
N CYS A 486 21.09 -7.63 19.57
CA CYS A 486 20.77 -9.03 19.87
C CYS A 486 21.54 -10.05 19.00
N GLY A 487 22.30 -9.61 17.99
CA GLY A 487 23.20 -10.44 17.19
C GLY A 487 22.82 -10.60 15.71
N VAL A 488 21.77 -9.92 15.23
CA VAL A 488 21.47 -9.87 13.80
C VAL A 488 22.52 -9.02 13.09
N ASP A 489 23.14 -9.57 12.05
CA ASP A 489 24.24 -8.93 11.34
C ASP A 489 23.77 -8.48 9.95
N PRO A 490 23.62 -7.15 9.70
CA PRO A 490 23.18 -6.61 8.42
C PRO A 490 24.13 -6.88 7.24
N GLU A 491 25.34 -7.39 7.49
CA GLU A 491 26.25 -7.86 6.43
C GLU A 491 25.99 -9.32 6.03
N ARG A 492 25.28 -10.08 6.86
CA ARG A 492 24.94 -11.50 6.63
C ARG A 492 23.46 -11.73 6.33
N CYS A 493 22.62 -10.75 6.59
CA CYS A 493 21.18 -10.80 6.34
C CYS A 493 20.68 -9.46 5.79
N ILE A 494 19.46 -9.43 5.27
CA ILE A 494 18.82 -8.17 4.85
C ILE A 494 17.98 -7.64 6.01
N LEU A 495 18.38 -6.52 6.62
CA LEU A 495 17.62 -5.80 7.65
C LEU A 495 17.13 -4.47 7.11
N PHE A 496 15.81 -4.24 7.09
CA PHE A 496 15.24 -3.01 6.52
C PHE A 496 13.93 -2.55 7.18
N GLN A 497 13.55 -1.29 6.93
CA GLN A 497 12.27 -0.69 7.32
C GLN A 497 11.21 -0.95 6.23
N GLN A 498 10.05 -1.51 6.59
CA GLN A 498 9.02 -1.93 5.63
C GLN A 498 8.56 -0.81 4.68
N SER A 499 8.22 0.37 5.21
CA SER A 499 7.71 1.50 4.41
C SER A 499 8.70 2.08 3.40
N LYS A 500 10.00 1.74 3.50
CA LYS A 500 11.03 2.13 2.52
C LYS A 500 10.98 1.29 1.24
N VAL A 501 10.26 0.17 1.25
CA VAL A 501 10.12 -0.75 0.11
C VAL A 501 8.68 -0.67 -0.41
N PRO A 502 8.37 0.20 -1.40
CA PRO A 502 7.01 0.43 -1.88
C PRO A 502 6.32 -0.81 -2.46
N GLN A 503 7.10 -1.82 -2.88
CA GLN A 503 6.62 -3.07 -3.44
C GLN A 503 5.66 -3.81 -2.49
N HIS A 504 5.81 -3.66 -1.18
CA HIS A 504 4.89 -4.22 -0.17
C HIS A 504 3.45 -3.75 -0.38
N ALA A 505 3.28 -2.43 -0.49
CA ALA A 505 1.98 -1.82 -0.72
C ALA A 505 1.44 -2.17 -2.12
N GLN A 506 2.31 -2.13 -3.15
CA GLN A 506 1.92 -2.48 -4.51
C GLN A 506 1.42 -3.92 -4.62
N LEU A 507 2.15 -4.89 -4.06
CA LEU A 507 1.72 -6.28 -4.09
C LEU A 507 0.44 -6.47 -3.28
N ASN A 508 0.32 -5.84 -2.11
CA ASN A 508 -0.91 -5.83 -1.31
C ASN A 508 -2.12 -5.36 -2.14
N SER A 509 -1.97 -4.28 -2.93
CA SER A 509 -3.06 -3.77 -3.78
C SER A 509 -3.49 -4.72 -4.90
N ILE A 510 -2.61 -5.64 -5.30
CA ILE A 510 -2.89 -6.65 -6.33
C ILE A 510 -3.52 -7.89 -5.69
N ILE A 511 -2.87 -8.48 -4.68
CA ILE A 511 -3.27 -9.79 -4.12
C ILE A 511 -4.57 -9.72 -3.30
N ARG A 512 -4.98 -8.53 -2.82
CA ARG A 512 -6.31 -8.36 -2.21
C ARG A 512 -7.46 -8.71 -3.15
N ASN A 513 -7.25 -8.70 -4.47
CA ASN A 513 -8.25 -9.11 -5.46
C ASN A 513 -8.44 -10.64 -5.51
N VAL A 514 -7.61 -11.42 -4.80
CA VAL A 514 -7.83 -12.87 -4.63
C VAL A 514 -8.26 -13.26 -3.22
N ALA A 515 -8.05 -12.40 -2.22
CA ALA A 515 -8.47 -12.62 -0.83
C ALA A 515 -9.99 -12.41 -0.66
N HIS A 516 -10.70 -13.34 0.00
CA HIS A 516 -12.13 -13.20 0.28
C HIS A 516 -12.38 -12.48 1.61
N VAL A 517 -13.35 -11.56 1.62
CA VAL A 517 -13.75 -10.82 2.84
C VAL A 517 -14.18 -11.78 3.94
N ALA A 518 -15.04 -12.75 3.62
CA ALA A 518 -15.57 -13.71 4.59
C ALA A 518 -14.47 -14.54 5.29
N PHE A 519 -13.37 -14.83 4.60
CA PHE A 519 -12.24 -15.56 5.18
C PHE A 519 -11.47 -14.70 6.19
N LEU A 520 -11.32 -13.39 5.92
CA LEU A 520 -10.67 -12.44 6.83
C LEU A 520 -11.54 -12.15 8.06
N SER A 521 -12.87 -12.06 7.91
CA SER A 521 -13.80 -11.82 9.03
C SER A 521 -13.87 -12.95 10.06
N ARG A 522 -13.39 -14.15 9.71
CA ARG A 522 -13.40 -15.33 10.59
C ARG A 522 -12.13 -15.50 11.44
N GLN A 523 -11.10 -14.69 11.23
CA GLN A 523 -9.84 -14.81 11.95
C GLN A 523 -10.05 -14.53 13.45
N ALA A 524 -9.55 -15.42 14.32
CA ALA A 524 -9.78 -15.33 15.76
C ALA A 524 -9.13 -14.07 16.35
N GLN A 525 -7.87 -13.79 15.99
CA GLN A 525 -7.17 -12.58 16.45
C GLN A 525 -7.88 -11.28 16.07
N TYR A 526 -8.52 -11.23 14.90
CA TYR A 526 -9.29 -10.05 14.50
C TYR A 526 -10.49 -9.88 15.43
N LYS A 527 -11.26 -10.96 15.68
CA LYS A 527 -12.40 -10.91 16.60
C LYS A 527 -11.99 -10.49 18.01
N ASP A 528 -10.93 -11.06 18.55
CA ASP A 528 -10.43 -10.75 19.89
C ASP A 528 -10.03 -9.27 20.02
N LYS A 529 -9.31 -8.74 19.01
CA LYS A 529 -8.94 -7.31 18.97
C LYS A 529 -10.17 -6.41 18.87
N VAL A 530 -11.14 -6.74 18.01
CA VAL A 530 -12.36 -5.94 17.85
C VAL A 530 -13.16 -5.88 19.15
N THR A 531 -13.27 -6.97 19.90
CA THR A 531 -13.95 -7.00 21.20
C THR A 531 -13.30 -6.08 22.23
N SER A 532 -11.98 -5.82 22.11
CA SER A 532 -11.25 -4.91 23.00
C SER A 532 -11.32 -3.43 22.62
N LEU A 533 -11.94 -3.08 21.49
CA LEU A 533 -12.01 -1.69 21.00
C LEU A 533 -13.35 -1.05 21.35
N GLU A 534 -13.30 0.18 21.87
CA GLU A 534 -14.51 1.01 22.11
C GLU A 534 -15.09 1.60 20.81
N LYS A 535 -14.25 1.72 19.77
CA LYS A 535 -14.60 2.31 18.47
C LYS A 535 -14.51 1.26 17.37
N ALA A 536 -15.14 1.54 16.24
CA ALA A 536 -15.02 0.71 15.05
C ALA A 536 -13.53 0.50 14.71
N PRO A 537 -13.12 -0.73 14.33
CA PRO A 537 -11.76 -1.00 13.93
C PRO A 537 -11.44 -0.28 12.62
N SER A 538 -10.17 0.10 12.44
CA SER A 538 -9.69 0.60 11.15
C SER A 538 -9.80 -0.51 10.10
N LEU A 539 -10.03 -0.11 8.85
CA LEU A 539 -9.99 -1.05 7.73
C LEU A 539 -8.60 -1.70 7.58
N GLY A 540 -7.54 -1.00 7.98
CA GLY A 540 -6.17 -1.50 8.05
C GLY A 540 -6.04 -2.66 9.02
N LEU A 541 -6.66 -2.58 10.20
CA LEU A 541 -6.67 -3.69 11.17
C LEU A 541 -7.40 -4.93 10.64
N PHE A 542 -8.40 -4.76 9.78
CA PHE A 542 -9.08 -5.87 9.12
C PHE A 542 -8.26 -6.46 7.97
N SER A 543 -7.58 -5.61 7.19
CA SER A 543 -6.90 -5.99 5.94
C SER A 543 -5.40 -6.32 6.07
N TYR A 544 -4.76 -6.04 7.22
CA TYR A 544 -3.32 -6.29 7.39
C TYR A 544 -2.86 -7.74 7.17
N PRO A 545 -3.66 -8.81 7.37
CA PRO A 545 -3.22 -10.16 7.02
C PRO A 545 -2.86 -10.30 5.53
N VAL A 546 -3.46 -9.48 4.66
CA VAL A 546 -3.14 -9.43 3.23
C VAL A 546 -1.83 -8.66 2.98
N LEU A 547 -1.57 -7.57 3.72
CA LEU A 547 -0.26 -6.91 3.68
C LEU A 547 0.84 -7.85 4.19
N GLN A 548 0.59 -8.60 5.26
CA GLN A 548 1.52 -9.59 5.80
C GLN A 548 1.80 -10.70 4.77
N ALA A 549 0.80 -11.12 4.01
CA ALA A 549 1.00 -12.03 2.89
C ALA A 549 1.88 -11.40 1.81
N ALA A 550 1.69 -10.11 1.47
CA ALA A 550 2.55 -9.41 0.52
C ALA A 550 4.01 -9.39 1.00
N ASP A 551 4.24 -9.10 2.28
CA ASP A 551 5.57 -9.07 2.88
C ASP A 551 6.31 -10.39 2.72
N ILE A 552 5.62 -11.51 2.93
CA ILE A 552 6.19 -12.86 2.82
C ILE A 552 6.43 -13.25 1.35
N LEU A 553 5.45 -12.98 0.48
CA LEU A 553 5.45 -13.48 -0.89
C LEU A 553 6.42 -12.72 -1.81
N LEU A 554 6.66 -11.43 -1.56
CA LEU A 554 7.62 -10.64 -2.35
C LEU A 554 9.02 -11.24 -2.38
N TYR A 555 9.46 -11.84 -1.28
CA TYR A 555 10.81 -12.39 -1.16
C TYR A 555 10.91 -13.88 -1.49
N GLN A 556 9.81 -14.49 -1.96
CA GLN A 556 9.73 -15.92 -2.25
C GLN A 556 10.11 -16.77 -1.03
N ALA A 557 9.63 -16.35 0.16
CA ALA A 557 9.94 -17.01 1.42
C ALA A 557 9.46 -18.45 1.41
N THR A 558 10.33 -19.35 1.82
CA THR A 558 10.01 -20.78 2.00
C THR A 558 9.54 -21.06 3.42
N HIS A 559 10.10 -20.34 4.38
CA HIS A 559 9.78 -20.50 5.79
C HIS A 559 9.65 -19.14 6.48
N VAL A 560 8.76 -19.07 7.47
CA VAL A 560 8.45 -17.84 8.20
C VAL A 560 8.47 -18.14 9.71
N PRO A 561 9.56 -17.78 10.42
CA PRO A 561 9.66 -17.86 11.87
C PRO A 561 8.62 -16.99 12.55
N VAL A 562 7.67 -17.60 13.26
CA VAL A 562 6.59 -16.87 13.94
C VAL A 562 6.14 -17.59 15.21
N GLY A 563 5.50 -16.83 16.10
CA GLY A 563 4.79 -17.39 17.25
C GLY A 563 3.57 -18.21 16.83
N ASP A 564 3.16 -19.13 17.71
CA ASP A 564 1.99 -20.00 17.51
C ASP A 564 0.71 -19.23 17.18
N ASP A 565 0.57 -18.05 17.79
CA ASP A 565 -0.55 -17.13 17.59
C ASP A 565 -0.66 -16.66 16.13
N GLN A 566 0.45 -16.57 15.40
CA GLN A 566 0.49 -16.10 14.01
C GLN A 566 0.19 -17.19 12.96
N ARG A 567 -0.04 -18.45 13.38
CA ARG A 567 -0.30 -19.57 12.46
C ARG A 567 -1.42 -19.26 11.46
N GLN A 568 -2.51 -18.64 11.92
CA GLN A 568 -3.65 -18.26 11.08
C GLN A 568 -3.25 -17.24 9.98
N HIS A 569 -2.36 -16.28 10.29
CA HIS A 569 -1.86 -15.30 9.33
C HIS A 569 -1.02 -15.95 8.24
N ILE A 570 -0.18 -16.94 8.59
CA ILE A 570 0.59 -17.71 7.60
C ILE A 570 -0.35 -18.53 6.70
N GLN A 571 -1.43 -19.08 7.25
CA GLN A 571 -2.45 -19.74 6.42
C GLN A 571 -3.11 -18.77 5.43
N VAL A 572 -3.33 -17.51 5.79
CA VAL A 572 -3.80 -16.47 4.85
C VAL A 572 -2.81 -16.31 3.70
N ALA A 573 -1.51 -16.19 3.98
CA ALA A 573 -0.48 -16.08 2.95
C ALA A 573 -0.44 -17.29 2.01
N VAL A 574 -0.53 -18.50 2.57
CA VAL A 574 -0.60 -19.77 1.80
C VAL A 574 -1.82 -19.80 0.88
N GLN A 575 -3.00 -19.44 1.39
CA GLN A 575 -4.22 -19.44 0.60
C GLN A 575 -4.19 -18.40 -0.51
N ILE A 576 -3.66 -17.21 -0.24
CA ILE A 576 -3.49 -16.16 -1.26
C ILE A 576 -2.53 -16.64 -2.34
N ALA A 577 -1.37 -17.19 -1.97
CA ALA A 577 -0.39 -17.70 -2.94
C ALA A 577 -0.97 -18.79 -3.84
N ARG A 578 -1.69 -19.77 -3.26
CA ARG A 578 -2.36 -20.83 -4.03
C ARG A 578 -3.42 -20.28 -4.98
N GLN A 579 -4.28 -19.36 -4.51
CA GLN A 579 -5.32 -18.77 -5.34
C GLN A 579 -4.75 -17.89 -6.45
N PHE A 580 -3.68 -17.15 -6.17
CA PHE A 580 -3.02 -16.31 -7.16
C PHE A 580 -2.36 -17.15 -8.24
N ASN A 581 -1.58 -18.17 -7.86
CA ASN A 581 -0.97 -19.11 -8.81
C ASN A 581 -2.03 -19.82 -9.66
N LYS A 582 -3.13 -20.27 -9.05
CA LYS A 582 -4.23 -20.90 -9.79
C LYS A 582 -4.85 -19.95 -10.83
N ARG A 583 -4.97 -18.66 -10.50
CA ARG A 583 -5.63 -17.67 -11.36
C ARG A 583 -4.73 -17.16 -12.50
N TYR A 584 -3.46 -16.89 -12.22
CA TYR A 584 -2.57 -16.18 -13.13
C TYR A 584 -1.42 -17.03 -13.71
N GLY A 585 -1.32 -18.29 -13.29
CA GLY A 585 -0.33 -19.25 -13.79
C GLY A 585 0.45 -19.93 -12.66
N GLU A 586 0.84 -21.18 -12.88
CA GLU A 586 1.55 -21.96 -11.87
C GLU A 586 2.91 -21.35 -11.51
N LYS A 587 3.30 -21.53 -10.24
CA LYS A 587 4.65 -21.23 -9.70
C LYS A 587 5.06 -19.75 -9.70
N ILE A 588 4.13 -18.79 -9.64
CA ILE A 588 4.45 -17.36 -9.43
C ILE A 588 4.98 -17.12 -8.01
N PHE A 589 4.28 -17.66 -7.01
CA PHE A 589 4.70 -17.62 -5.62
C PHE A 589 5.06 -19.01 -5.11
N ARG A 590 6.16 -19.09 -4.35
CA ARG A 590 6.41 -20.22 -3.45
C ARG A 590 5.38 -20.24 -2.32
N ILE A 591 5.05 -21.44 -1.84
CA ILE A 591 4.12 -21.60 -0.72
C ILE A 591 4.93 -21.59 0.59
N PRO A 592 4.77 -20.59 1.45
CA PRO A 592 5.54 -20.48 2.68
C PRO A 592 5.06 -21.48 3.74
N THR A 593 5.97 -21.89 4.63
CA THR A 593 5.67 -22.74 5.79
C THR A 593 5.97 -21.99 7.09
N ALA A 594 5.09 -22.06 8.09
CA ALA A 594 5.36 -21.48 9.40
C ALA A 594 6.47 -22.26 10.13
N MET A 595 7.41 -21.56 10.74
CA MET A 595 8.38 -22.14 11.67
C MET A 595 8.02 -21.71 13.09
N ILE A 596 7.44 -22.64 13.85
CA ILE A 596 7.01 -22.39 15.23
C ILE A 596 8.01 -23.10 16.15
N LEU A 597 8.45 -22.41 17.19
CA LEU A 597 9.32 -23.00 18.22
C LEU A 597 8.47 -23.85 19.17
N ASP A 598 8.74 -25.16 19.21
CA ASP A 598 7.97 -26.13 20.01
C ASP A 598 8.47 -26.27 21.46
N SER A 599 9.63 -25.70 21.83
CA SER A 599 10.20 -25.85 23.17
C SER A 599 9.39 -25.10 24.24
N SER A 600 9.19 -25.71 25.42
CA SER A 600 8.68 -25.03 26.63
C SER A 600 9.49 -23.77 26.97
N LEU A 601 10.79 -23.80 26.67
CA LEU A 601 11.75 -22.69 26.75
C LEU A 601 11.39 -21.47 25.86
N ALA A 602 10.57 -21.64 24.80
CA ALA A 602 10.23 -20.56 23.86
C ALA A 602 9.11 -19.63 24.37
N ARG A 603 8.56 -19.86 25.57
CA ARG A 603 7.37 -19.16 26.07
C ARG A 603 7.63 -18.43 27.38
N VAL A 604 8.63 -17.54 27.39
CA VAL A 604 8.87 -16.64 28.54
C VAL A 604 7.57 -15.92 28.94
N LYS A 605 7.14 -16.14 30.19
CA LYS A 605 5.87 -15.65 30.73
C LYS A 605 6.04 -14.32 31.45
N SER A 606 4.91 -13.66 31.72
CA SER A 606 4.89 -12.46 32.56
C SER A 606 5.45 -12.78 33.93
N LEU A 607 6.37 -11.94 34.44
CA LEU A 607 6.92 -12.04 35.78
C LEU A 607 5.84 -11.81 36.85
N TYR A 608 4.74 -11.13 36.49
CA TYR A 608 3.66 -10.81 37.42
C TYR A 608 2.47 -11.77 37.28
N GLN A 609 2.16 -12.21 36.05
CA GLN A 609 1.10 -13.18 35.75
C GLN A 609 1.69 -14.43 35.06
N PRO A 610 2.26 -15.40 35.81
CA PRO A 610 3.06 -16.50 35.26
C PRO A 610 2.35 -17.41 34.25
N LEU A 611 1.01 -17.41 34.21
CA LEU A 611 0.25 -18.17 33.22
C LEU A 611 0.17 -17.45 31.86
N LYS A 612 0.28 -16.13 31.84
CA LYS A 612 0.17 -15.30 30.63
C LYS A 612 1.53 -15.07 29.97
N LYS A 613 1.54 -15.00 28.64
CA LYS A 613 2.73 -14.65 27.87
C LYS A 613 3.17 -13.22 28.21
N MET A 614 4.47 -12.98 28.28
CA MET A 614 5.01 -11.63 28.44
C MET A 614 4.53 -10.74 27.29
N SER A 615 3.97 -9.57 27.61
CA SER A 615 3.37 -8.66 26.63
C SER A 615 3.82 -7.22 26.85
N LYS A 616 4.05 -6.50 25.75
CA LYS A 616 4.25 -5.05 25.75
C LYS A 616 3.00 -4.27 26.14
N SER A 617 1.81 -4.87 25.97
CA SER A 617 0.53 -4.23 26.29
C SER A 617 0.13 -4.33 27.76
N GLU A 618 0.89 -5.06 28.59
CA GLU A 618 0.60 -5.15 30.02
C GLU A 618 0.99 -3.83 30.71
N ALA A 619 0.03 -3.24 31.45
CA ALA A 619 0.18 -1.94 32.10
C ALA A 619 1.29 -1.95 33.17
N ASN A 620 1.41 -3.06 33.91
CA ASN A 620 2.48 -3.24 34.87
C ASN A 620 3.82 -3.45 34.15
N LYS A 621 4.75 -2.50 34.25
CA LYS A 621 6.08 -2.60 33.63
C LYS A 621 6.94 -3.70 34.26
N ASP A 622 6.66 -4.09 35.51
CA ASP A 622 7.40 -5.14 36.22
C ASP A 622 7.03 -6.55 35.73
N SER A 623 5.97 -6.66 34.92
CA SER A 623 5.59 -7.91 34.25
C SER A 623 6.63 -8.43 33.25
N ARG A 624 7.57 -7.59 32.82
CA ARG A 624 8.49 -7.90 31.73
C ARG A 624 9.88 -7.31 31.93
N ILE A 625 10.88 -8.04 31.48
CA ILE A 625 12.25 -7.55 31.37
C ILE A 625 12.50 -7.12 29.94
N GLU A 626 12.81 -5.84 29.78
CA GLU A 626 13.20 -5.23 28.52
C GLU A 626 14.72 -5.35 28.33
N ILE A 627 15.19 -5.59 27.11
CA ILE A 627 16.62 -5.86 26.86
C ILE A 627 17.52 -4.66 27.16
N LEU A 628 16.95 -3.46 27.32
CA LEU A 628 17.64 -2.22 27.66
C LEU A 628 17.42 -1.78 29.11
N ASP A 629 16.75 -2.59 29.95
CA ASP A 629 16.58 -2.27 31.36
C ASP A 629 17.96 -2.05 32.04
N SER A 630 18.01 -1.12 32.99
CA SER A 630 19.19 -0.93 33.84
C SER A 630 19.36 -2.14 34.77
N PRO A 631 20.58 -2.40 35.29
CA PRO A 631 20.78 -3.49 36.23
C PRO A 631 19.86 -3.39 37.45
N GLU A 632 19.69 -2.17 37.97
CA GLU A 632 18.77 -1.89 39.07
C GLU A 632 17.31 -2.24 38.73
N SER A 633 16.84 -1.88 37.52
CA SER A 633 15.50 -2.21 37.09
C SER A 633 15.30 -3.73 36.97
N ILE A 634 16.28 -4.46 36.42
CA ILE A 634 16.24 -5.92 36.33
C ILE A 634 16.12 -6.55 37.72
N VAL A 635 16.97 -6.12 38.67
CA VAL A 635 16.92 -6.60 40.06
C VAL A 635 15.54 -6.35 40.68
N ASN A 636 15.00 -5.14 40.55
CA ASN A 636 13.70 -4.78 41.12
C ASN A 636 12.57 -5.62 40.50
N LYS A 637 12.57 -5.82 39.18
CA LYS A 637 11.57 -6.64 38.48
C LYS A 637 11.65 -8.12 38.88
N CYS A 638 12.86 -8.68 39.01
CA CYS A 638 13.06 -10.04 39.49
C CYS A 638 12.60 -10.20 40.95
N LYS A 639 12.92 -9.25 41.83
CA LYS A 639 12.43 -9.24 43.23
C LYS A 639 10.90 -9.22 43.29
N ASN A 640 10.27 -8.34 42.51
CA ASN A 640 8.81 -8.16 42.45
C ASN A 640 8.08 -9.25 41.67
N SER A 641 8.78 -10.22 41.08
CA SER A 641 8.15 -11.31 40.34
C SER A 641 7.25 -12.15 41.24
N SER A 642 6.09 -12.53 40.72
CA SER A 642 5.11 -13.35 41.43
C SER A 642 5.57 -14.79 41.48
N THR A 643 5.83 -15.28 42.69
CA THR A 643 6.20 -16.69 42.96
C THR A 643 5.09 -17.47 43.66
N GLY A 644 3.90 -16.86 43.83
CA GLY A 644 2.76 -17.46 44.51
C GLY A 644 3.00 -17.72 46.01
N ASN A 645 2.16 -18.55 46.62
CA ASN A 645 2.38 -19.09 47.97
C ASN A 645 3.49 -20.15 47.91
N PHE A 646 4.74 -19.68 47.83
CA PHE A 646 5.90 -20.56 47.82
C PHE A 646 6.11 -21.18 49.19
N SER A 647 6.03 -22.51 49.27
CA SER A 647 6.41 -23.30 50.44
C SER A 647 7.18 -24.53 49.99
N GLY A 648 8.51 -24.48 50.00
CA GLY A 648 9.35 -25.63 49.66
C GLY A 648 10.67 -25.24 48.98
N ASN A 649 11.21 -26.16 48.19
CA ASN A 649 12.45 -25.98 47.43
C ASN A 649 12.17 -25.38 46.05
N ILE A 650 13.18 -24.73 45.48
CA ILE A 650 13.16 -24.23 44.10
C ILE A 650 13.14 -25.44 43.16
N ARG A 651 12.01 -25.66 42.47
CA ARG A 651 11.85 -26.75 41.50
C ARG A 651 11.01 -26.32 40.30
N TYR A 652 11.22 -26.98 39.18
CA TYR A 652 10.43 -26.75 37.98
C TYR A 652 9.10 -27.51 38.08
N ASP A 653 8.03 -26.77 38.35
CA ASP A 653 6.67 -27.28 38.52
C ASP A 653 5.64 -26.27 38.00
N LEU A 654 5.09 -26.55 36.81
CA LEU A 654 4.12 -25.67 36.16
C LEU A 654 2.75 -25.64 36.86
N ALA A 655 2.42 -26.67 37.64
CA ALA A 655 1.14 -26.78 38.33
C ALA A 655 1.19 -26.04 39.67
N ASP A 656 2.21 -26.32 40.48
CA ASP A 656 2.27 -25.84 41.85
C ASP A 656 3.15 -24.59 42.02
N GLN A 657 4.17 -24.38 41.17
CA GLN A 657 5.09 -23.25 41.25
C GLN A 657 5.28 -22.54 39.89
N PRO A 658 4.22 -22.05 39.23
CA PRO A 658 4.31 -21.48 37.88
C PRO A 658 5.22 -20.24 37.82
N GLY A 659 5.30 -19.45 38.89
CA GLY A 659 6.19 -18.30 38.99
C GLY A 659 7.67 -18.67 39.07
N VAL A 660 8.02 -19.63 39.94
CA VAL A 660 9.38 -20.15 40.07
C VAL A 660 9.82 -20.85 38.80
N SER A 661 8.93 -21.64 38.19
CA SER A 661 9.17 -22.30 36.90
C SER A 661 9.43 -21.31 35.77
N ASN A 662 8.77 -20.15 35.77
CA ASN A 662 9.06 -19.09 34.80
C ASN A 662 10.47 -18.49 35.00
N LEU A 663 10.89 -18.26 36.25
CA LEU A 663 12.26 -17.79 36.55
C LEU A 663 13.31 -18.85 36.20
N MET A 664 13.07 -20.12 36.50
CA MET A 664 13.92 -21.24 36.09
C MET A 664 14.02 -21.37 34.56
N THR A 665 12.90 -21.16 33.86
CA THR A 665 12.89 -21.10 32.39
C THR A 665 13.82 -20.01 31.87
N ILE A 666 13.72 -18.80 32.43
CA ILE A 666 14.60 -17.67 32.06
C ILE A 666 16.05 -17.99 32.38
N HIS A 667 16.33 -18.53 33.56
CA HIS A 667 17.66 -18.88 34.01
C HIS A 667 18.30 -19.93 33.08
N SER A 668 17.59 -21.02 32.79
CA SER A 668 18.04 -22.10 31.89
C SER A 668 18.35 -21.61 30.48
N ILE A 669 17.51 -20.74 29.91
CA ILE A 669 17.74 -20.19 28.56
C ILE A 669 19.00 -19.33 28.51
N ILE A 670 19.28 -18.59 29.58
CA ILE A 670 20.42 -17.67 29.65
C ILE A 670 21.72 -18.39 29.96
N SER A 671 21.72 -19.28 30.95
CA SER A 671 22.92 -20.02 31.36
C SER A 671 23.24 -21.21 30.46
N GLY A 672 22.23 -21.75 29.75
CA GLY A 672 22.33 -23.02 29.03
C GLY A 672 22.24 -24.25 29.95
N SER A 673 22.05 -24.08 31.26
CA SER A 673 21.95 -25.17 32.23
C SER A 673 20.59 -25.87 32.15
N SER A 674 20.56 -27.18 32.42
CA SER A 674 19.30 -27.93 32.55
C SER A 674 18.56 -27.55 33.84
N PHE A 675 17.26 -27.85 33.91
CA PHE A 675 16.49 -27.58 35.12
C PHE A 675 17.04 -28.34 36.33
N GLU A 676 17.44 -29.60 36.15
CA GLU A 676 18.01 -30.44 37.21
C GLU A 676 19.31 -29.84 37.76
N SER A 677 20.16 -29.28 36.89
CA SER A 677 21.39 -28.60 37.30
C SER A 677 21.08 -27.34 38.10
N ILE A 678 20.06 -26.58 37.71
CA ILE A 678 19.65 -25.36 38.42
C ILE A 678 19.06 -25.70 39.80
N GLU A 679 18.24 -26.75 39.89
CA GLU A 679 17.67 -27.24 41.15
C GLU A 679 18.77 -27.68 42.12
N ALA A 680 19.78 -28.41 41.63
CA ALA A 680 20.91 -28.83 42.44
C ALA A 680 21.75 -27.64 42.94
N GLU A 681 22.10 -26.72 42.04
CA GLU A 681 22.90 -25.51 42.36
C GLU A 681 22.17 -24.59 43.35
N CYS A 682 20.84 -24.49 43.25
CA CYS A 682 20.02 -23.58 44.04
C CYS A 682 19.34 -24.25 45.24
N SER A 683 19.67 -25.51 45.53
CA SER A 683 19.00 -26.31 46.58
C SER A 683 19.10 -25.69 47.98
N THR A 684 20.12 -24.88 48.23
CA THR A 684 20.35 -24.20 49.52
C THR A 684 19.89 -22.74 49.53
N LEU A 685 19.40 -22.19 48.41
CA LEU A 685 18.97 -20.79 48.32
C LEU A 685 17.52 -20.65 48.73
N ASP A 686 17.21 -19.55 49.40
CA ASP A 686 15.82 -19.12 49.55
C ASP A 686 15.31 -18.48 48.24
N ILE A 687 13.99 -18.22 48.18
CA ILE A 687 13.39 -17.66 46.96
C ILE A 687 13.87 -16.24 46.64
N SER A 688 14.26 -15.46 47.65
CA SER A 688 14.74 -14.08 47.47
C SER A 688 16.14 -14.08 46.88
N ASP A 689 17.03 -14.94 47.40
CA ASP A 689 18.38 -15.15 46.90
C ASP A 689 18.36 -15.76 45.50
N TYR A 690 17.44 -16.68 45.23
CA TYR A 690 17.28 -17.21 43.87
C TYR A 690 16.82 -16.15 42.87
N LYS A 691 15.88 -15.27 43.24
CA LYS A 691 15.48 -14.14 42.39
C LYS A 691 16.66 -13.21 42.09
N LEU A 692 17.55 -12.98 43.05
CA LEU A 692 18.79 -12.22 42.86
C LEU A 692 19.74 -12.94 41.90
N ARG A 693 19.94 -14.25 42.07
CA ARG A 693 20.77 -15.07 41.16
C ARG A 693 20.28 -15.00 39.72
N VAL A 694 18.98 -15.09 39.51
CA VAL A 694 18.36 -14.95 38.18
C VAL A 694 18.57 -13.53 37.63
N ALA A 695 18.43 -12.49 38.46
CA ALA A 695 18.70 -11.12 38.05
C ALA A 695 20.15 -10.92 37.58
N ASP A 696 21.13 -11.46 38.32
CA ASP A 696 22.55 -11.38 37.96
C ASP A 696 22.85 -12.05 36.62
N ALA A 697 22.29 -13.26 36.40
CA ALA A 697 22.41 -13.96 35.12
C ALA A 697 21.85 -13.13 33.96
N ILE A 698 20.69 -12.50 34.15
CA ILE A 698 20.07 -11.63 33.15
C ILE A 698 20.91 -10.38 32.89
N ILE A 699 21.46 -9.76 33.94
CA ILE A 699 22.29 -8.57 33.83
C ILE A 699 23.54 -8.87 33.01
N GLU A 700 24.26 -9.94 33.33
CA GLU A 700 25.48 -10.32 32.60
C GLU A 700 25.18 -10.65 31.14
N HIS A 701 24.08 -11.36 30.87
CA HIS A 701 23.66 -11.67 29.50
C HIS A 701 23.28 -10.44 28.68
N LEU A 702 22.54 -9.49 29.28
CA LEU A 702 22.05 -8.30 28.58
C LEU A 702 23.10 -7.19 28.52
N LYS A 703 24.15 -7.20 29.33
CA LYS A 703 25.22 -6.19 29.35
C LYS A 703 25.82 -5.91 27.97
N PRO A 704 26.31 -6.89 27.18
CA PRO A 704 26.84 -6.62 25.84
C PRO A 704 25.78 -6.11 24.86
N ILE A 705 24.54 -6.60 24.97
CA ILE A 705 23.40 -6.17 24.14
C ILE A 705 23.07 -4.70 24.42
N ARG A 706 22.92 -4.32 25.70
CA ARG A 706 22.61 -2.95 26.11
C ARG A 706 23.70 -1.99 25.69
N THR A 707 24.98 -2.34 25.89
CA THR A 707 26.11 -1.50 25.46
C THR A 707 26.06 -1.23 23.96
N THR A 708 25.87 -2.28 23.15
CA THR A 708 25.80 -2.17 21.69
C THR A 708 24.60 -1.34 21.24
N ALA A 709 23.41 -1.58 21.81
CA ALA A 709 22.21 -0.85 21.47
C ALA A 709 22.31 0.64 21.80
N VAL A 710 22.85 0.99 22.98
CA VAL A 710 23.07 2.39 23.38
C VAL A 710 24.07 3.08 22.45
N GLN A 711 25.14 2.39 22.06
CA GLN A 711 26.12 2.91 21.10
C GLN A 711 25.51 3.15 19.71
N LEU A 712 24.67 2.23 19.23
CA LEU A 712 23.98 2.41 17.95
C LEU A 712 22.96 3.56 18.00
N LEU A 713 22.28 3.74 19.13
CA LEU A 713 21.28 4.80 19.29
C LEU A 713 21.90 6.20 19.41
N SER A 714 23.14 6.30 19.89
CA SER A 714 23.88 7.56 19.86
C SER A 714 24.36 7.93 18.45
N ASP A 715 24.49 6.94 17.55
CA ASP A 715 24.82 7.10 16.13
C ASP A 715 23.64 6.72 15.21
N LYS A 716 22.56 7.51 15.28
CA LYS A 716 21.38 7.35 14.41
C LYS A 716 21.72 7.39 12.92
N ALA A 717 22.79 8.08 12.52
CA ALA A 717 23.18 8.19 11.11
C ALA A 717 23.64 6.83 10.54
N THR A 718 24.44 6.08 11.31
CA THR A 718 24.84 4.72 10.94
C THR A 718 23.63 3.78 10.84
N LEU A 719 22.68 3.85 11.77
CA LEU A 719 21.44 3.06 11.68
C LEU A 719 20.63 3.37 10.42
N HIS A 720 20.54 4.64 10.03
CA HIS A 720 19.91 5.01 8.76
C HIS A 720 20.62 4.42 7.55
N ILE A 721 21.96 4.48 7.51
CA ILE A 721 22.74 3.89 6.41
C ILE A 721 22.50 2.38 6.30
N ILE A 722 22.50 1.67 7.43
CA ILE A 722 22.23 0.24 7.48
C ILE A 722 20.83 -0.07 6.92
N LEU A 723 19.81 0.64 7.38
CA LEU A 723 18.43 0.43 6.95
C LEU A 723 18.21 0.80 5.47
N GLU A 724 18.87 1.86 4.96
CA GLU A 724 18.80 2.24 3.54
C GLU A 724 19.52 1.23 2.63
N LYS A 725 20.67 0.69 3.07
CA LYS A 725 21.36 -0.41 2.36
C LYS A 725 20.46 -1.64 2.32
N GLY A 726 19.89 -2.05 3.46
CA GLY A 726 18.97 -3.17 3.53
C GLY A 726 17.70 -2.95 2.69
N ALA A 727 17.12 -1.75 2.71
CA ALA A 727 15.98 -1.39 1.89
C ALA A 727 16.30 -1.49 0.40
N SER A 728 17.49 -1.05 -0.02
CA SER A 728 17.94 -1.15 -1.42
C SER A 728 18.05 -2.61 -1.88
N LEU A 729 18.64 -3.49 -1.05
CA LEU A 729 18.74 -4.92 -1.32
C LEU A 729 17.35 -5.59 -1.35
N ALA A 730 16.49 -5.25 -0.39
CA ALA A 730 15.11 -5.73 -0.32
C ALA A 730 14.31 -5.28 -1.55
N THR A 731 14.41 -4.02 -1.96
CA THR A 731 13.79 -3.47 -3.17
C THR A 731 14.23 -4.23 -4.42
N ALA A 732 15.53 -4.48 -4.60
CA ALA A 732 16.03 -5.22 -5.76
C ALA A 732 15.39 -6.62 -5.85
N ARG A 733 15.29 -7.34 -4.73
CA ARG A 733 14.67 -8.67 -4.68
C ARG A 733 13.15 -8.62 -4.85
N ALA A 734 12.46 -7.71 -4.15
CA ALA A 734 11.02 -7.53 -4.24
C ALA A 734 10.57 -7.11 -5.65
N GLN A 735 11.39 -6.29 -6.33
CA GLN A 735 11.13 -5.81 -7.68
C GLN A 735 11.06 -6.95 -8.69
N GLN A 736 11.90 -7.98 -8.57
CA GLN A 736 11.87 -9.15 -9.47
C GLN A 736 10.54 -9.90 -9.37
N THR A 737 10.07 -10.15 -8.15
CA THR A 737 8.77 -10.78 -7.91
C THR A 737 7.63 -9.89 -8.41
N LEU A 738 7.67 -8.59 -8.11
CA LEU A 738 6.62 -7.66 -8.51
C LEU A 738 6.53 -7.50 -10.04
N GLN A 739 7.67 -7.49 -10.74
CA GLN A 739 7.73 -7.54 -12.19
C GLN A 739 6.99 -8.76 -12.75
N THR A 740 7.28 -9.95 -12.22
CA THR A 740 6.57 -11.18 -12.61
C THR A 740 5.06 -11.05 -12.37
N VAL A 741 4.66 -10.48 -11.23
CA VAL A 741 3.26 -10.25 -10.90
C VAL A 741 2.60 -9.27 -11.88
N HIS A 742 3.23 -8.13 -12.16
CA HIS A 742 2.73 -7.11 -13.09
C HIS A 742 2.56 -7.66 -14.51
N GLU A 743 3.52 -8.46 -14.98
CA GLU A 743 3.41 -9.17 -16.25
C GLU A 743 2.20 -10.11 -16.27
N LYS A 744 2.00 -10.89 -15.20
CA LYS A 744 0.95 -11.91 -15.15
C LYS A 744 -0.46 -11.32 -15.01
N VAL A 745 -0.61 -10.19 -14.34
CA VAL A 745 -1.92 -9.50 -14.21
C VAL A 745 -2.25 -8.59 -15.39
N GLY A 746 -1.24 -8.17 -16.17
CA GLY A 746 -1.45 -7.39 -17.40
C GLY A 746 -1.21 -5.89 -17.28
N PHE A 747 -0.41 -5.45 -16.31
CA PHE A 747 -0.03 -4.04 -16.16
C PHE A 747 1.09 -3.61 -17.12
N TRP A 748 1.85 -4.55 -17.68
CA TRP A 748 2.92 -4.20 -18.61
C TRP A 748 2.40 -4.21 -20.04
N LEU A 749 2.48 -3.05 -20.70
CA LEU A 749 1.99 -2.82 -22.06
C LEU A 749 3.06 -3.07 -23.11
#